data_AF-A0A6C0IHU1-F1
#
_entry.id   AF-A0A6C0IHU1-F1
#
_cell.length_a   1.000
_cell.length_b   1.000
_cell.length_c   1.000
_cell.angle_alpha   90.00
_cell.angle_beta   90.00
_cell.angle_gamma   90.00
#
_symmetry.space_group_name_H-M   'P 1'
#
loop_
_entity.id
_entity.type
_entity.pdbx_description
1 polymer ?
#
loop_
_entity_poly.entity_id
_entity_poly.type
_entity_poly.pdbx_seq_one_letter_code
_entity_poly.pdbx_strand_id
1 'polypeptide(L)'
;MLKTKHNSGFFSCCSVRLHDIISYFNTNKCLPTEVDSSEHFGLYKKDSTKDITFDYFKQYSNSTSIIYSRPVPFHHEDQFAVYSQLDYTALTPFVQAYFSPSPSILQRVEVLQKKYSIHPENTCVLFYRGNDKVTEIGMCSYQEMLEQAALILEKNPNIQFLLQSDETEFLEEAKKRFPTNSFHFNEEIRHMRKQISSVDKVYSEKNDEFSKWYLAITILMSTCNYVVCGSGNCSIWITLYRGNATNIIQHRHDHWIDFSKNTASSESLAHKSYQYFLNQWHSYSSSITEPLQKTLEEQAAALLQDTMVPLDKKQDIVSKMIYMNPDKHEWYYQMAQLVQHDSQIIMWLRLAYEKKPNDYPTLYALCKTLFMNNQHKLLFDLNRNHLFDQFIESKNGVNAEFLYYFFESNMTLHYHKNCEKYVAMLESYFKTVTTLEPDVLHHKCINYVDCAKVQYVLGNIESAITYVEKSIQFIIKHYFPSDKLILSTQHLLSLYDYLYYDHVKQFKKYSELNELFSKGIIPFNVPNKRKNKTQLKIGYVTSDLGLHAVSNFIHSILKHHTYEAVVFANQTAIHPMFRSFNIVQIRHLSDKEAAYEIMKNEIDILIDLNGHTSLNRLGIFPYQPAPIQMTYLGYPNTTGLTSIQYRITDSVADPPHSKQLYSEKLLRMPSCFLLYKSSFQTEPLVPRKTKQTIILGSLNKEPKITPPTLRVWAKILKENPTTKLLIKLESYDNTDSRLAYYMKHLRVDKQRLLLLTRTDDEQYTKLFGMIDIALDTFPYSGTTTTCNALYNSIPVVTMTHDDYHVHNVSASLLKNAGLAELVTKSETEYVERVTSLVNSVETIDRYKATIHAKFVASMNPVPFMKAYESLLYNAHNAHATNTTNTTHATFSM
;
A
#
# COMPACT_ATOMS: atom_id res chain seq x y z
N MET A 1 43.72 -4.31 -2.95
CA MET A 1 43.25 -2.93 -3.10
C MET A 1 41.73 -2.92 -3.21
N LEU A 2 41.05 -2.25 -2.28
CA LEU A 2 39.61 -2.03 -2.25
C LEU A 2 39.33 -0.65 -2.83
N LYS A 3 38.42 -0.54 -3.80
CA LYS A 3 37.96 0.74 -4.33
C LYS A 3 36.57 1.03 -3.79
N THR A 4 36.37 2.19 -3.19
CA THR A 4 35.10 2.61 -2.56
C THR A 4 34.54 3.83 -3.29
N LYS A 5 33.22 3.94 -3.45
CA LYS A 5 32.58 5.07 -4.13
C LYS A 5 31.31 5.54 -3.42
N HIS A 6 31.26 6.81 -3.05
CA HIS A 6 30.05 7.47 -2.53
C HIS A 6 30.20 8.99 -2.55
N ASN A 7 29.18 9.74 -2.96
CA ASN A 7 29.24 11.21 -3.03
C ASN A 7 27.98 11.85 -2.43
N SER A 8 27.98 11.93 -1.10
CA SER A 8 26.95 12.56 -0.28
C SER A 8 27.61 13.41 0.82
N GLY A 9 26.90 13.68 1.92
CA GLY A 9 27.48 14.35 3.08
C GLY A 9 28.70 13.62 3.65
N PHE A 10 29.57 14.35 4.36
CA PHE A 10 30.88 13.89 4.84
C PHE A 10 30.79 12.56 5.62
N PHE A 11 29.97 12.53 6.67
CA PHE A 11 29.79 11.32 7.48
C PHE A 11 29.08 10.18 6.75
N SER A 12 28.30 10.47 5.70
CA SER A 12 27.73 9.44 4.84
C SER A 12 28.83 8.75 4.02
N CYS A 13 29.78 9.52 3.48
CA CYS A 13 30.97 8.98 2.83
C CYS A 13 31.77 8.10 3.80
N CYS A 14 31.97 8.55 5.04
CA CYS A 14 32.64 7.76 6.07
C CYS A 14 31.91 6.44 6.38
N SER A 15 30.58 6.46 6.53
CA SER A 15 29.77 5.25 6.81
C SER A 15 29.85 4.23 5.68
N VAL A 16 29.74 4.66 4.42
CA VAL A 16 29.87 3.76 3.27
C VAL A 16 31.29 3.21 3.16
N ARG A 17 32.32 4.06 3.37
CA ARG A 17 33.72 3.61 3.38
C ARG A 17 33.98 2.57 4.46
N LEU A 18 33.47 2.76 5.68
CA LEU A 18 33.59 1.80 6.77
C LEU A 18 32.86 0.49 6.44
N HIS A 19 31.66 0.58 5.86
CA HIS A 19 30.91 -0.58 5.37
C HIS A 19 31.70 -1.37 4.33
N ASP A 20 32.26 -0.72 3.31
CA ASP A 20 33.02 -1.40 2.25
C ASP A 20 34.27 -2.11 2.81
N ILE A 21 34.97 -1.48 3.76
CA ILE A 21 36.14 -2.08 4.43
C ILE A 21 35.72 -3.31 5.23
N ILE A 22 34.64 -3.23 6.01
CA ILE A 22 34.13 -4.34 6.82
C ILE A 22 33.59 -5.46 5.93
N SER A 23 32.88 -5.13 4.85
CA SER A 23 32.40 -6.10 3.86
C SER A 23 33.56 -6.84 3.19
N TYR A 24 34.60 -6.11 2.77
CA TYR A 24 35.84 -6.71 2.26
C TYR A 24 36.48 -7.64 3.30
N PHE A 25 36.59 -7.19 4.56
CA PHE A 25 37.14 -7.99 5.66
C PHE A 25 36.32 -9.25 5.94
N ASN A 26 34.99 -9.14 5.94
CA ASN A 26 34.08 -10.26 6.15
C ASN A 26 34.16 -11.30 5.02
N THR A 27 34.28 -10.85 3.77
CA THR A 27 34.40 -11.73 2.59
C THR A 27 35.78 -12.37 2.48
N ASN A 28 36.85 -11.58 2.61
CA ASN A 28 38.22 -12.01 2.34
C ASN A 28 38.96 -12.51 3.58
N LYS A 29 38.37 -12.35 4.78
CA LYS A 29 38.93 -12.74 6.08
C LYS A 29 40.28 -12.08 6.39
N CYS A 30 40.58 -10.97 5.73
CA CYS A 30 41.78 -10.16 5.89
C CYS A 30 41.48 -8.69 5.54
N LEU A 31 42.33 -7.77 6.03
CA LEU A 31 42.18 -6.35 5.70
C LEU A 31 42.61 -6.05 4.26
N PRO A 32 42.01 -5.04 3.60
CA PRO A 32 42.49 -4.59 2.31
C PRO A 32 43.91 -4.01 2.44
N THR A 33 44.78 -4.35 1.49
CA THR A 33 46.16 -3.81 1.44
C THR A 33 46.22 -2.31 1.21
N GLU A 34 45.20 -1.79 0.53
CA GLU A 34 45.03 -0.37 0.19
C GLU A 34 43.54 -0.14 -0.03
N VAL A 35 43.04 1.02 0.40
CA VAL A 35 41.68 1.51 0.22
C VAL A 35 41.74 2.80 -0.60
N ASP A 36 41.30 2.72 -1.86
CA ASP A 36 41.16 3.85 -2.76
C ASP A 36 39.79 4.50 -2.55
N SER A 37 39.80 5.71 -2.00
CA SER A 37 38.62 6.55 -1.76
C SER A 37 38.66 7.82 -2.62
N SER A 38 39.40 7.81 -3.75
CA SER A 38 39.46 8.93 -4.69
C SER A 38 38.08 9.32 -5.26
N GLU A 39 37.11 8.41 -5.31
CA GLU A 39 35.73 8.70 -5.73
C GLU A 39 34.78 9.10 -4.57
N HIS A 40 35.29 9.29 -3.35
CA HIS A 40 34.56 9.85 -2.20
C HIS A 40 34.70 11.36 -2.08
N PHE A 41 33.95 11.93 -1.13
CA PHE A 41 34.08 13.32 -0.67
C PHE A 41 33.95 14.38 -1.76
N GLY A 42 33.16 14.12 -2.81
CA GLY A 42 32.92 15.03 -3.94
C GLY A 42 32.58 16.46 -3.56
N LEU A 43 31.80 16.65 -2.49
CA LEU A 43 31.40 17.98 -2.02
C LEU A 43 32.50 18.74 -1.27
N TYR A 44 33.62 18.07 -0.94
CA TYR A 44 34.67 18.58 -0.06
C TYR A 44 36.05 18.64 -0.73
N LYS A 45 36.18 18.18 -1.98
CA LYS A 45 37.43 18.22 -2.76
C LYS A 45 37.38 19.24 -3.89
N LYS A 46 38.51 19.94 -4.10
CA LYS A 46 38.68 20.89 -5.22
C LYS A 46 39.07 20.19 -6.53
N ASP A 47 39.81 19.09 -6.42
CA ASP A 47 40.19 18.21 -7.53
C ASP A 47 39.45 16.89 -7.36
N SER A 48 38.61 16.53 -8.34
CA SER A 48 37.75 15.35 -8.28
C SER A 48 38.53 14.03 -8.34
N THR A 49 39.81 14.06 -8.74
CA THR A 49 40.66 12.88 -8.90
C THR A 49 41.54 12.58 -7.68
N LYS A 50 41.68 13.55 -6.76
CA LYS A 50 42.52 13.41 -5.57
C LYS A 50 41.75 12.72 -4.43
N ASP A 51 42.38 11.72 -3.81
CA ASP A 51 41.93 11.18 -2.53
C ASP A 51 42.35 12.13 -1.40
N ILE A 52 41.35 12.72 -0.72
CA ILE A 52 41.56 13.67 0.39
C ILE A 52 41.33 13.01 1.77
N THR A 53 41.16 11.68 1.83
CA THR A 53 40.91 10.94 3.08
C THR A 53 41.94 11.28 4.16
N PHE A 54 43.20 11.42 3.79
CA PHE A 54 44.30 11.66 4.71
C PHE A 54 44.46 13.13 5.14
N ASP A 55 43.70 14.05 4.53
CA ASP A 55 43.57 15.40 5.07
C ASP A 55 42.79 15.36 6.40
N TYR A 56 41.87 14.39 6.55
CA TYR A 56 41.04 14.18 7.74
C TYR A 56 41.61 13.12 8.71
N PHE A 57 42.13 12.02 8.18
CA PHE A 57 42.53 10.86 8.99
C PHE A 57 44.02 10.55 8.86
N LYS A 58 44.59 9.85 9.85
CA LYS A 58 45.96 9.33 9.77
C LYS A 58 46.06 8.32 8.64
N GLN A 59 47.24 8.24 8.02
CA GLN A 59 47.55 7.10 7.16
C GLN A 59 47.51 5.81 7.99
N TYR A 60 46.75 4.83 7.51
CA TYR A 60 46.66 3.53 8.17
C TYR A 60 47.97 2.76 7.93
N SER A 61 48.48 2.10 8.97
CA SER A 61 49.73 1.34 8.89
C SER A 61 49.48 -0.07 8.33
N ASN A 62 50.41 -0.58 7.51
CA ASN A 62 50.40 -2.00 7.09
C ASN A 62 50.57 -2.99 8.28
N SER A 63 50.93 -2.48 9.46
CA SER A 63 51.08 -3.24 10.71
C SER A 63 49.78 -3.38 11.54
N THR A 64 48.64 -2.87 11.06
CA THR A 64 47.38 -2.96 11.82
C THR A 64 46.83 -4.39 11.82
N SER A 65 46.99 -5.12 12.92
CA SER A 65 46.57 -6.52 13.04
C SER A 65 45.13 -6.65 13.54
N ILE A 66 44.13 -6.46 12.68
CA ILE A 66 42.75 -6.89 12.97
C ILE A 66 42.61 -8.35 12.54
N ILE A 67 42.51 -9.26 13.51
CA ILE A 67 42.41 -10.70 13.27
C ILE A 67 40.96 -11.09 13.03
N TYR A 68 40.70 -11.82 11.96
CA TYR A 68 39.38 -12.37 11.70
C TYR A 68 39.04 -13.46 12.73
N SER A 69 38.03 -13.20 13.54
CA SER A 69 37.46 -14.18 14.50
C SER A 69 36.03 -14.56 14.15
N ARG A 70 35.22 -13.60 13.69
CA ARG A 70 33.84 -13.77 13.22
C ARG A 70 33.47 -12.63 12.25
N PRO A 71 32.38 -12.76 11.47
CA PRO A 71 31.84 -11.65 10.71
C PRO A 71 31.49 -10.46 11.61
N VAL A 72 31.88 -9.26 11.20
CA VAL A 72 31.56 -8.00 11.89
C VAL A 72 30.28 -7.42 11.29
N PRO A 73 29.19 -7.30 12.07
CA PRO A 73 27.92 -6.79 11.56
C PRO A 73 27.97 -5.26 11.48
N PHE A 74 28.06 -4.73 10.26
CA PHE A 74 27.94 -3.29 10.00
C PHE A 74 27.41 -3.01 8.60
N HIS A 75 26.33 -2.24 8.52
CA HIS A 75 25.80 -1.68 7.29
C HIS A 75 25.78 -0.15 7.35
N HIS A 76 25.97 0.52 6.23
CA HIS A 76 25.92 1.99 6.21
C HIS A 76 24.53 2.55 6.56
N GLU A 77 23.47 1.73 6.47
CA GLU A 77 22.11 2.04 6.95
C GLU A 77 21.95 1.94 8.47
N ASP A 78 22.95 1.42 9.19
CA ASP A 78 22.94 1.38 10.66
C ASP A 78 22.91 2.77 11.30
N GLN A 79 23.08 3.83 10.49
CA GLN A 79 22.73 5.20 10.89
C GLN A 79 21.28 5.35 11.40
N PHE A 80 20.38 4.41 11.10
CA PHE A 80 19.01 4.34 11.61
C PHE A 80 18.77 3.22 12.64
N ALA A 81 19.83 2.50 13.03
CA ALA A 81 19.76 1.46 14.03
C ALA A 81 19.58 2.04 15.44
N VAL A 82 19.22 1.17 16.39
CA VAL A 82 19.27 1.49 17.82
C VAL A 82 20.74 1.43 18.24
N TYR A 83 21.35 2.57 18.58
CA TYR A 83 22.81 2.64 18.71
C TYR A 83 23.39 1.74 19.82
N SER A 84 22.61 1.39 20.84
CA SER A 84 23.04 0.44 21.86
C SER A 84 23.20 -1.01 21.37
N GLN A 85 22.65 -1.34 20.20
CA GLN A 85 22.72 -2.68 19.60
C GLN A 85 23.94 -2.87 18.68
N LEU A 86 24.72 -1.82 18.45
CA LEU A 86 25.94 -1.91 17.65
C LEU A 86 27.04 -2.66 18.40
N ASP A 87 27.78 -3.49 17.67
CA ASP A 87 28.88 -4.28 18.23
C ASP A 87 30.17 -3.45 18.32
N TYR A 88 30.22 -2.52 19.28
CA TYR A 88 31.35 -1.61 19.43
C TYR A 88 32.69 -2.33 19.63
N THR A 89 32.69 -3.48 20.29
CA THR A 89 33.88 -4.31 20.46
C THR A 89 34.46 -4.75 19.11
N ALA A 90 33.60 -5.09 18.15
CA ALA A 90 34.02 -5.46 16.80
C ALA A 90 34.30 -4.23 15.90
N LEU A 91 33.59 -3.12 16.09
CA LEU A 91 33.69 -1.92 15.24
C LEU A 91 34.87 -1.00 15.59
N THR A 92 35.16 -0.83 16.88
CA THR A 92 36.18 0.12 17.38
C THR A 92 37.56 -0.09 16.74
N PRO A 93 38.06 -1.33 16.57
CA PRO A 93 39.34 -1.56 15.88
C PRO A 93 39.39 -1.00 14.45
N PHE A 94 38.29 -1.07 13.70
CA PHE A 94 38.22 -0.52 12.33
C PHE A 94 38.19 1.01 12.34
N VAL A 95 37.43 1.60 13.27
CA VAL A 95 37.38 3.06 13.44
C VAL A 95 38.76 3.60 13.81
N GLN A 96 39.45 2.96 14.75
CA GLN A 96 40.82 3.32 15.13
C GLN A 96 41.81 3.15 13.98
N ALA A 97 41.68 2.08 13.20
CA ALA A 97 42.57 1.81 12.08
C ALA A 97 42.42 2.81 10.91
N TYR A 98 41.18 3.09 10.50
CA TYR A 98 40.90 3.77 9.23
C TYR A 98 40.34 5.18 9.36
N PHE A 99 39.95 5.60 10.57
CA PHE A 99 39.26 6.87 10.85
C PHE A 99 39.85 7.61 12.06
N SER A 100 41.06 7.23 12.50
CA SER A 100 41.81 8.00 13.49
C SER A 100 42.11 9.41 12.98
N PRO A 101 41.78 10.49 13.71
CA PRO A 101 41.92 11.86 13.22
C PRO A 101 43.38 12.25 12.94
N SER A 102 43.60 13.02 11.86
CA SER A 102 44.93 13.54 11.51
C SER A 102 45.42 14.55 12.56
N PRO A 103 46.74 14.81 12.66
CA PRO A 103 47.27 15.82 13.59
C PRO A 103 46.62 17.20 13.42
N SER A 104 46.27 17.58 12.19
CA SER A 104 45.60 18.84 11.90
C SER A 104 44.17 18.91 12.45
N ILE A 105 43.46 17.77 12.53
CA ILE A 105 42.13 17.70 13.12
C ILE A 105 42.24 17.70 14.64
N LEU A 106 43.20 16.98 15.23
CA LEU A 106 43.44 16.98 16.67
C LEU A 106 43.80 18.39 17.19
N GLN A 107 44.59 19.15 16.44
CA GLN A 107 44.88 20.55 16.78
C GLN A 107 43.60 21.41 16.82
N ARG A 108 42.65 21.19 15.90
CA ARG A 108 41.34 21.87 15.92
C ARG A 108 40.51 21.48 17.14
N VAL A 109 40.52 20.20 17.53
CA VAL A 109 39.86 19.72 18.76
C VAL A 109 40.42 20.44 19.99
N GLU A 110 41.76 20.53 20.13
CA GLU A 110 42.42 21.23 21.23
C GLU A 110 42.07 22.74 21.26
N VAL A 111 42.04 23.38 20.09
CA VAL A 111 41.63 24.79 19.95
C VAL A 111 40.20 25.01 20.46
N LEU A 112 39.26 24.17 20.04
CA LEU A 112 37.86 24.28 20.48
C LEU A 112 37.69 24.00 21.97
N GLN A 113 38.33 22.94 22.46
CA GLN A 113 38.26 22.57 23.87
C GLN A 113 38.78 23.69 24.78
N LYS A 114 39.91 24.31 24.40
CA LYS A 114 40.50 25.43 25.16
C LYS A 114 39.68 26.71 25.02
N LYS A 115 39.19 27.04 23.83
CA LYS A 115 38.44 28.28 23.57
C LYS A 115 37.11 28.33 24.32
N TYR A 116 36.42 27.19 24.42
CA TYR A 116 35.10 27.09 25.02
C TYR A 116 35.12 26.51 26.44
N SER A 117 36.31 26.27 27.01
CA SER A 117 36.49 25.70 28.36
C SER A 117 35.65 24.45 28.59
N ILE A 118 35.68 23.52 27.63
CA ILE A 118 34.80 22.35 27.64
C ILE A 118 35.33 21.31 28.62
N HIS A 119 34.46 20.94 29.55
CA HIS A 119 34.65 19.86 30.52
C HIS A 119 33.76 18.68 30.10
N PRO A 120 34.27 17.71 29.32
CA PRO A 120 33.43 16.66 28.73
C PRO A 120 32.58 15.91 29.76
N GLU A 121 33.11 15.65 30.95
CA GLU A 121 32.43 15.02 32.09
C GLU A 121 31.17 15.77 32.56
N ASN A 122 31.12 17.08 32.35
CA ASN A 122 30.04 17.98 32.75
C ASN A 122 29.37 18.65 31.53
N THR A 123 29.46 18.04 30.36
CA THR A 123 28.84 18.57 29.13
C THR A 123 27.80 17.58 28.57
N CYS A 124 26.64 18.09 28.19
CA CYS A 124 25.60 17.39 27.43
C CYS A 124 25.49 17.99 26.03
N VAL A 125 25.58 17.15 25.01
CA VAL A 125 25.40 17.55 23.61
C VAL A 125 23.93 17.52 23.25
N LEU A 126 23.39 18.61 22.73
CA LEU A 126 22.08 18.66 22.09
C LEU A 126 22.26 18.75 20.58
N PHE A 127 22.12 17.61 19.91
CA PHE A 127 22.36 17.48 18.47
C PHE A 127 21.04 17.34 17.70
N TYR A 128 20.60 18.43 17.09
CA TYR A 128 19.35 18.48 16.32
C TYR A 128 19.63 18.78 14.86
N ARG A 129 19.28 17.88 13.95
CA ARG A 129 19.40 18.14 12.50
C ARG A 129 18.08 17.84 11.81
N GLY A 130 17.30 18.86 11.46
CA GLY A 130 16.02 18.62 10.79
C GLY A 130 15.95 19.12 9.36
N ASN A 131 16.74 20.13 8.94
CA ASN A 131 16.73 20.59 7.55
C ASN A 131 17.16 19.49 6.57
N ASP A 132 18.27 18.81 6.87
CA ASP A 132 18.82 17.74 6.03
C ASP A 132 18.12 16.39 6.21
N LYS A 133 17.54 16.12 7.41
CA LYS A 133 17.04 14.79 7.80
C LYS A 133 15.54 14.62 7.85
N VAL A 134 14.74 15.70 7.72
CA VAL A 134 13.26 15.61 7.71
C VAL A 134 12.70 14.72 6.61
N THR A 135 13.45 14.48 5.53
CA THR A 135 13.06 13.55 4.45
C THR A 135 13.47 12.10 4.71
N GLU A 136 14.30 11.84 5.71
CA GLU A 136 14.88 10.53 6.01
C GLU A 136 14.32 9.91 7.30
N ILE A 137 13.92 10.73 8.28
CA ILE A 137 13.46 10.26 9.60
C ILE A 137 12.27 11.10 10.13
N GLY A 138 11.42 10.47 10.96
CA GLY A 138 10.46 11.20 11.80
C GLY A 138 11.18 12.04 12.84
N MET A 139 11.09 13.37 12.72
CA MET A 139 11.77 14.33 13.59
C MET A 139 10.95 14.60 14.84
N CYS A 140 11.61 14.61 16.01
CA CYS A 140 10.98 15.13 17.23
C CYS A 140 10.79 16.65 17.12
N SER A 141 9.81 17.16 17.86
CA SER A 141 9.68 18.59 18.09
C SER A 141 10.88 19.14 18.87
N TYR A 142 11.12 20.45 18.77
CA TYR A 142 12.14 21.11 19.58
C TYR A 142 11.84 20.94 21.07
N GLN A 143 10.56 21.05 21.45
CA GLN A 143 10.12 20.96 22.83
C GLN A 143 10.47 19.60 23.44
N GLU A 144 10.19 18.50 22.74
CA GLU A 144 10.52 17.15 23.22
C GLU A 144 12.02 16.96 23.46
N MET A 145 12.88 17.48 22.58
CA MET A 145 14.34 17.40 22.78
C MET A 145 14.80 18.25 23.96
N LEU A 146 14.24 19.46 24.11
CA LEU A 146 14.55 20.34 25.24
C LEU A 146 14.02 19.81 26.58
N GLU A 147 12.94 19.02 26.57
CA GLU A 147 12.44 18.31 27.74
C GLU A 147 13.42 17.21 28.19
N GLN A 148 14.00 16.43 27.26
CA GLN A 148 15.06 15.49 27.60
C GLN A 148 16.28 16.18 28.21
N ALA A 149 16.67 17.33 27.65
CA ALA A 149 17.75 18.16 28.19
C ALA A 149 17.44 18.66 29.61
N ALA A 150 16.22 19.12 29.86
CA ALA A 150 15.79 19.59 31.17
C ALA A 150 15.87 18.48 32.24
N LEU A 151 15.48 17.25 31.90
CA LEU A 151 15.58 16.09 32.80
C LEU A 151 17.04 15.75 33.16
N ILE A 152 17.99 16.00 32.26
CA ILE A 152 19.42 15.83 32.56
C ILE A 152 19.91 16.94 33.49
N LEU A 153 19.50 18.19 33.25
CA LEU A 153 19.85 19.34 34.09
C LEU A 153 19.36 19.17 35.53
N GLU A 154 18.15 18.63 35.72
CA GLU A 154 17.61 18.33 37.05
C GLU A 154 18.48 17.32 37.82
N LYS A 155 19.05 16.34 37.13
CA LYS A 155 19.92 15.31 37.72
C LYS A 155 21.37 15.77 37.89
N ASN A 156 21.83 16.70 37.06
CA ASN A 156 23.17 17.28 37.12
C ASN A 156 23.09 18.81 36.98
N PRO A 157 22.88 19.55 38.09
CA PRO A 157 22.68 21.01 38.06
C PRO A 157 23.86 21.80 37.50
N ASN A 158 25.07 21.22 37.46
CA ASN A 158 26.28 21.87 36.97
C ASN A 158 26.56 21.57 35.48
N ILE A 159 25.67 20.87 34.79
CA ILE A 159 25.88 20.46 33.40
C ILE A 159 25.78 21.66 32.43
N GLN A 160 26.66 21.69 31.44
CA GLN A 160 26.63 22.63 30.33
C GLN A 160 26.08 21.96 29.06
N PHE A 161 25.29 22.69 28.28
CA PHE A 161 24.74 22.21 27.02
C PHE A 161 25.54 22.73 25.82
N LEU A 162 26.16 21.81 25.09
CA LEU A 162 26.76 22.08 23.79
C LEU A 162 25.67 21.92 22.71
N LEU A 163 25.25 23.03 22.12
CA LEU A 163 24.21 23.06 21.08
C LEU A 163 24.83 22.89 19.71
N GLN A 164 24.33 21.94 18.92
CA GLN A 164 24.78 21.73 17.55
C GLN A 164 23.58 21.43 16.64
N SER A 165 23.35 22.28 15.63
CA SER A 165 22.21 22.15 14.73
C SER A 165 22.43 22.83 13.38
N ASP A 166 21.75 22.33 12.35
CA ASP A 166 21.61 22.99 11.05
C ASP A 166 20.38 23.92 10.96
N GLU A 167 19.58 24.00 12.03
CA GLU A 167 18.39 24.84 12.14
C GLU A 167 18.60 26.02 13.09
N THR A 168 18.31 27.23 12.61
CA THR A 168 18.45 28.48 13.37
C THR A 168 17.49 28.49 14.56
N GLU A 169 16.27 28.07 14.30
CA GLU A 169 15.14 28.11 15.23
C GLU A 169 15.39 27.20 16.44
N PHE A 170 16.00 26.03 16.25
CA PHE A 170 16.38 25.16 17.35
C PHE A 170 17.45 25.81 18.24
N LEU A 171 18.47 26.44 17.66
CA LEU A 171 19.52 27.11 18.44
C LEU A 171 18.97 28.28 19.25
N GLU A 172 18.06 29.07 18.67
CA GLU A 172 17.39 30.17 19.34
C GLU A 172 16.52 29.68 20.51
N GLU A 173 15.72 28.64 20.29
CA GLU A 173 14.83 28.09 21.32
C GLU A 173 15.63 27.41 22.45
N ALA A 174 16.69 26.68 22.10
CA ALA A 174 17.58 26.04 23.08
C ALA A 174 18.32 27.07 23.95
N LYS A 175 18.85 28.15 23.34
CA LYS A 175 19.48 29.25 24.09
C LYS A 175 18.50 29.98 24.99
N LYS A 176 17.25 30.18 24.53
CA LYS A 176 16.19 30.78 25.34
C LYS A 176 15.83 29.90 26.54
N ARG A 177 15.83 28.58 26.37
CA ARG A 177 15.54 27.61 27.44
C ARG A 177 16.68 27.49 28.45
N PHE A 178 17.93 27.55 27.99
CA PHE A 178 19.14 27.34 28.79
C PHE A 178 20.13 28.53 28.66
N PRO A 179 19.74 29.74 29.10
CA PRO A 179 20.49 30.97 28.78
C PRO A 179 21.85 31.10 29.48
N THR A 180 22.02 30.45 30.63
CA THR A 180 23.23 30.57 31.47
C THR A 180 24.15 29.36 31.39
N ASN A 181 23.68 28.25 30.81
CA ASN A 181 24.36 26.95 30.79
C ASN A 181 24.31 26.29 29.41
N SER A 182 24.19 27.06 28.33
CA SER A 182 24.35 26.54 26.95
C SER A 182 25.28 27.41 26.12
N PHE A 183 25.98 26.77 25.18
CA PHE A 183 26.85 27.43 24.22
C PHE A 183 26.89 26.65 22.90
N HIS A 184 27.46 27.26 21.87
CA HIS A 184 27.57 26.67 20.55
C HIS A 184 28.86 27.17 19.87
N PHE A 185 29.41 26.43 18.91
CA PHE A 185 30.67 26.79 18.26
C PHE A 185 30.48 27.87 17.18
N ASN A 186 31.30 28.92 17.20
CA ASN A 186 31.22 29.99 16.19
C ASN A 186 32.03 29.65 14.93
N GLU A 187 32.98 28.73 15.05
CA GLU A 187 33.87 28.27 13.98
C GLU A 187 33.13 27.43 12.93
N GLU A 188 31.97 26.87 13.28
CA GLU A 188 31.39 25.78 12.53
C GLU A 188 29.86 25.75 12.49
N ILE A 189 29.09 26.61 13.17
CA ILE A 189 27.63 26.48 13.01
C ILE A 189 27.18 27.16 11.72
N ARG A 190 27.17 26.37 10.64
CA ARG A 190 26.29 26.62 9.50
C ARG A 190 24.91 26.14 9.89
N HIS A 191 24.07 27.10 10.20
CA HIS A 191 22.65 26.89 10.35
C HIS A 191 21.92 27.72 9.30
N MET A 192 20.69 27.32 9.01
CA MET A 192 19.79 28.06 8.15
C MET A 192 18.39 28.01 8.74
N ARG A 193 17.51 28.90 8.30
CA ARG A 193 16.10 28.82 8.72
C ARG A 193 15.48 27.52 8.21
N LYS A 194 14.49 27.02 8.94
CA LYS A 194 13.82 25.75 8.70
C LYS A 194 13.36 25.62 7.25
N GLN A 195 13.87 24.62 6.54
CA GLN A 195 13.57 24.30 5.15
C GLN A 195 14.05 22.88 4.79
N ILE A 196 13.53 22.32 3.70
CA ILE A 196 13.99 21.00 3.21
C ILE A 196 15.21 21.21 2.29
N SER A 197 16.39 21.41 2.90
CA SER A 197 17.66 21.61 2.20
C SER A 197 18.85 21.25 3.11
N SER A 198 20.06 21.27 2.55
CA SER A 198 21.28 20.96 3.29
C SER A 198 22.24 22.15 3.29
N VAL A 199 22.86 22.41 4.43
CA VAL A 199 23.86 23.48 4.60
C VAL A 199 25.07 23.29 3.66
N ASP A 200 25.38 22.06 3.29
CA ASP A 200 26.44 21.72 2.33
C ASP A 200 26.08 22.14 0.89
N LYS A 201 24.78 22.24 0.57
CA LYS A 201 24.30 22.72 -0.73
C LYS A 201 24.22 24.25 -0.77
N VAL A 202 23.84 24.87 0.34
CA VAL A 202 23.65 26.33 0.42
C VAL A 202 24.96 27.09 0.62
N TYR A 203 25.95 26.49 1.29
CA TYR A 203 27.24 27.12 1.57
C TYR A 203 28.44 26.36 0.96
N SER A 204 28.29 25.93 -0.29
CA SER A 204 29.20 24.98 -0.95
C SER A 204 30.67 25.45 -1.06
N GLU A 205 30.92 26.75 -1.20
CA GLU A 205 32.26 27.33 -1.44
C GLU A 205 33.29 27.06 -0.33
N LYS A 206 32.82 26.75 0.88
CA LYS A 206 33.67 26.55 2.07
C LYS A 206 33.57 25.13 2.63
N ASN A 207 33.01 24.17 1.88
CA ASN A 207 32.74 22.81 2.39
C ASN A 207 34.01 22.08 2.87
N ASP A 208 35.12 22.19 2.14
CA ASP A 208 36.41 21.56 2.51
C ASP A 208 36.84 21.94 3.94
N GLU A 209 37.06 23.23 4.21
CA GLU A 209 37.51 23.67 5.54
C GLU A 209 36.44 23.43 6.62
N PHE A 210 35.16 23.56 6.26
CA PHE A 210 34.06 23.31 7.18
C PHE A 210 34.00 21.86 7.66
N SER A 211 34.13 20.90 6.74
CA SER A 211 34.11 19.48 7.10
C SER A 211 35.22 19.10 8.07
N LYS A 212 36.38 19.80 8.05
CA LYS A 212 37.48 19.61 9.01
C LYS A 212 37.11 20.10 10.40
N TRP A 213 36.47 21.27 10.51
CA TRP A 213 35.94 21.76 11.79
C TRP A 213 34.79 20.88 12.30
N TYR A 214 33.90 20.44 11.42
CA TYR A 214 32.78 19.60 11.80
C TYR A 214 33.24 18.23 12.30
N LEU A 215 34.27 17.63 11.67
CA LEU A 215 34.90 16.42 12.19
C LEU A 215 35.50 16.64 13.58
N ALA A 216 36.22 17.75 13.80
CA ALA A 216 36.77 18.09 15.12
C ALA A 216 35.66 18.23 16.18
N ILE A 217 34.53 18.84 15.81
CA ILE A 217 33.37 19.00 16.70
C ILE A 217 32.70 17.66 16.99
N THR A 218 32.54 16.78 16.00
CA THR A 218 32.01 15.42 16.22
C THR A 218 32.89 14.60 17.15
N ILE A 219 34.22 14.70 17.01
CA ILE A 219 35.17 14.07 17.93
C ILE A 219 34.97 14.63 19.34
N LEU A 220 34.87 15.95 19.49
CA LEU A 220 34.67 16.58 20.78
C LEU A 220 33.32 16.18 21.42
N MET A 221 32.23 16.18 20.63
CA MET A 221 30.91 15.71 21.05
C MET A 221 30.94 14.25 21.54
N SER A 222 31.75 13.39 20.91
CA SER A 222 31.88 11.99 21.33
C SER A 222 32.50 11.81 22.72
N THR A 223 33.28 12.80 23.19
CA THR A 223 33.90 12.79 24.52
C THR A 223 32.97 13.27 25.63
N CYS A 224 31.91 14.02 25.30
CA CYS A 224 30.98 14.59 26.28
C CYS A 224 30.17 13.52 27.00
N ASN A 225 29.83 13.74 28.27
CA ASN A 225 29.20 12.73 29.11
C ASN A 225 27.83 12.29 28.57
N TYR A 226 26.98 13.24 28.18
CA TYR A 226 25.65 12.98 27.63
C TYR A 226 25.53 13.43 26.16
N VAL A 227 24.74 12.70 25.38
CA VAL A 227 24.36 13.10 24.01
C VAL A 227 22.88 12.86 23.79
N VAL A 228 22.12 13.93 23.53
CA VAL A 228 20.72 13.86 23.09
C VAL A 228 20.68 14.10 21.59
N CYS A 229 20.23 13.12 20.81
CA CYS A 229 20.31 13.18 19.35
C CYS A 229 19.17 12.45 18.64
N GLY A 230 18.89 12.85 17.40
CA GLY A 230 18.12 12.03 16.45
C GLY A 230 18.98 10.96 15.76
N SER A 231 18.34 10.11 14.96
CA SER A 231 19.06 9.11 14.15
C SER A 231 19.70 9.74 12.91
N GLY A 232 20.81 9.17 12.39
CA GLY A 232 21.47 9.65 11.17
C GLY A 232 22.99 9.60 11.19
N ASN A 233 23.62 9.86 10.04
CA ASN A 233 25.07 9.70 9.84
C ASN A 233 25.95 10.35 10.92
N CYS A 234 25.76 11.63 11.25
CA CYS A 234 26.63 12.24 12.27
C CYS A 234 26.41 11.63 13.66
N SER A 235 25.15 11.30 14.00
CA SER A 235 24.80 10.74 15.30
C SER A 235 25.45 9.37 15.54
N ILE A 236 25.46 8.47 14.53
CA ILE A 236 26.19 7.20 14.64
C ILE A 236 27.70 7.43 14.75
N TRP A 237 28.27 8.43 14.05
CA TRP A 237 29.70 8.72 14.15
C TRP A 237 30.13 9.26 15.52
N ILE A 238 29.25 9.97 16.23
CA ILE A 238 29.47 10.30 17.65
C ILE A 238 29.63 9.02 18.48
N THR A 239 28.81 8.00 18.25
CA THR A 239 28.88 6.74 19.02
C THR A 239 30.06 5.86 18.62
N LEU A 240 30.41 5.83 17.33
CA LEU A 240 31.56 5.09 16.80
C LEU A 240 32.89 5.65 17.35
N TYR A 241 33.05 6.97 17.45
CA TYR A 241 34.21 7.57 18.08
C TYR A 241 34.24 7.34 19.60
N ARG A 242 33.07 7.31 20.25
CA ARG A 242 32.93 6.99 21.68
C ARG A 242 33.22 5.52 21.99
N GLY A 243 32.96 4.61 21.05
CA GLY A 243 33.09 3.17 21.22
C GLY A 243 32.02 2.55 22.14
N ASN A 244 30.93 3.28 22.42
CA ASN A 244 29.77 2.81 23.17
C ASN A 244 28.56 3.76 22.95
N ALA A 245 27.38 3.36 23.43
CA ALA A 245 26.18 4.20 23.44
C ALA A 245 25.76 4.65 24.85
N THR A 246 26.64 4.55 25.85
CA THR A 246 26.33 4.91 27.25
C THR A 246 25.99 6.39 27.34
N ASN A 247 24.95 6.75 28.11
CA ASN A 247 24.51 8.14 28.30
C ASN A 247 24.06 8.87 27.01
N ILE A 248 23.66 8.10 25.98
CA ILE A 248 23.03 8.63 24.79
C ILE A 248 21.50 8.55 24.95
N ILE A 249 20.79 9.61 24.60
CA ILE A 249 19.32 9.62 24.51
C ILE A 249 18.98 9.82 23.02
N GLN A 250 18.51 8.75 22.38
CA GLN A 250 18.25 8.71 20.93
C GLN A 250 16.76 8.85 20.64
N HIS A 251 16.39 9.76 19.74
CA HIS A 251 15.04 9.80 19.16
C HIS A 251 14.96 8.95 17.89
N ARG A 252 13.96 8.06 17.81
CA ARG A 252 13.72 7.17 16.65
C ARG A 252 12.24 6.77 16.55
N HIS A 253 11.66 6.89 15.35
CA HIS A 253 10.27 6.49 15.04
C HIS A 253 9.27 6.94 16.11
N ASP A 254 9.28 8.23 16.45
CA ASP A 254 8.37 8.88 17.41
C ASP A 254 8.51 8.42 18.88
N HIS A 255 9.64 7.80 19.23
CA HIS A 255 9.94 7.39 20.60
C HIS A 255 11.36 7.79 21.01
N TRP A 256 11.52 8.13 22.29
CA TRP A 256 12.83 8.37 22.92
C TRP A 256 13.37 7.09 23.53
N ILE A 257 14.62 6.78 23.22
CA ILE A 257 15.36 5.65 23.76
C ILE A 257 16.49 6.22 24.62
N ASP A 258 16.33 6.13 25.93
CA ASP A 258 17.30 6.64 26.91
C ASP A 258 18.29 5.54 27.30
N PHE A 259 19.51 5.61 26.75
CA PHE A 259 20.63 4.72 27.07
C PHE A 259 21.49 5.23 28.25
N SER A 260 21.12 6.35 28.89
CA SER A 260 21.67 6.71 30.22
C SER A 260 21.10 5.83 31.32
N LYS A 261 19.90 5.29 31.07
CA LYS A 261 19.34 4.19 31.84
C LYS A 261 19.84 2.85 31.30
N ASN A 262 21.16 2.63 31.23
CA ASN A 262 21.65 1.28 30.91
C ASN A 262 22.90 0.83 31.68
N THR A 263 22.68 -0.28 32.41
CA THR A 263 23.48 -1.52 32.30
C THR A 263 24.94 -1.47 32.70
N ALA A 264 25.20 -1.18 33.98
CA ALA A 264 26.33 -1.81 34.67
C ALA A 264 25.94 -2.32 36.07
N SER A 265 25.04 -1.63 36.78
CA SER A 265 24.57 -2.06 38.11
C SER A 265 23.32 -2.95 38.05
N SER A 266 22.38 -2.65 37.14
CA SER A 266 21.10 -3.34 37.00
C SER A 266 21.17 -4.63 36.18
N GLU A 267 22.10 -4.75 35.22
CA GLU A 267 22.36 -6.02 34.54
C GLU A 267 22.92 -7.06 35.53
N SER A 268 23.69 -6.61 36.53
CA SER A 268 24.10 -7.45 37.67
C SER A 268 22.91 -7.86 38.55
N LEU A 269 21.89 -7.01 38.69
CA LEU A 269 20.71 -7.28 39.51
C LEU A 269 19.73 -8.20 38.78
N ALA A 270 19.42 -7.95 37.51
CA ALA A 270 18.62 -8.83 36.67
C ALA A 270 19.30 -10.19 36.48
N HIS A 271 20.63 -10.22 36.32
CA HIS A 271 21.41 -11.46 36.33
C HIS A 271 21.32 -12.16 37.70
N LYS A 272 21.48 -11.45 38.82
CA LYS A 272 21.32 -12.03 40.17
C LYS A 272 19.91 -12.54 40.42
N SER A 273 18.87 -11.82 40.02
CA SER A 273 17.46 -12.22 40.15
C SER A 273 17.14 -13.42 39.28
N TYR A 274 17.69 -13.49 38.06
CA TYR A 274 17.58 -14.68 37.21
C TYR A 274 18.35 -15.88 37.78
N GLN A 275 19.58 -15.68 38.29
CA GLN A 275 20.35 -16.74 38.96
C GLN A 275 19.65 -17.22 40.24
N TYR A 276 19.04 -16.31 41.00
CA TYR A 276 18.22 -16.64 42.15
C TYR A 276 17.01 -17.48 41.75
N PHE A 277 16.29 -17.07 40.70
CA PHE A 277 15.21 -17.86 40.10
C PHE A 277 15.69 -19.27 39.67
N LEU A 278 16.85 -19.38 39.02
CA LEU A 278 17.42 -20.69 38.64
C LEU A 278 17.73 -21.57 39.86
N ASN A 279 18.28 -21.00 40.93
CA ASN A 279 18.55 -21.75 42.16
C ASN A 279 17.26 -22.28 42.80
N GLN A 280 16.20 -21.44 42.85
CA GLN A 280 14.88 -21.85 43.33
C GLN A 280 14.25 -22.92 42.41
N TRP A 281 14.41 -22.77 41.10
CA TRP A 281 13.98 -23.77 40.11
C TRP A 281 14.66 -25.12 40.33
N HIS A 282 15.97 -25.15 40.52
CA HIS A 282 16.71 -26.38 40.79
C HIS A 282 16.24 -27.05 42.09
N SER A 283 15.97 -26.25 43.14
CA SER A 283 15.36 -26.75 44.37
C SER A 283 13.97 -27.35 44.13
N TYR A 284 13.13 -26.69 43.32
CA TYR A 284 11.81 -27.20 42.96
C TYR A 284 11.88 -28.51 42.16
N SER A 285 12.78 -28.59 41.17
CA SER A 285 12.97 -29.81 40.38
C SER A 285 13.42 -31.02 41.21
N SER A 286 13.96 -30.77 42.40
CA SER A 286 14.41 -31.79 43.36
C SER A 286 13.37 -32.11 44.43
N SER A 287 12.47 -31.18 44.76
CA SER A 287 11.39 -31.36 45.74
C SER A 287 10.16 -30.52 45.36
N ILE A 288 9.19 -31.16 44.70
CA ILE A 288 7.97 -30.51 44.19
C ILE A 288 7.07 -30.13 45.37
N THR A 289 6.95 -28.84 45.68
CA THR A 289 6.07 -28.32 46.74
C THR A 289 5.24 -27.12 46.24
N GLU A 290 3.95 -27.07 46.62
CA GLU A 290 3.03 -25.99 46.19
C GLU A 290 3.49 -24.56 46.58
N PRO A 291 4.04 -24.30 47.79
CA PRO A 291 4.51 -22.96 48.14
C PRO A 291 5.62 -22.46 47.22
N LEU A 292 6.55 -23.35 46.85
CA LEU A 292 7.69 -23.01 46.00
C LEU A 292 7.27 -22.77 44.55
N GLN A 293 6.25 -23.48 44.06
CA GLN A 293 5.63 -23.24 42.76
C GLN A 293 5.07 -21.82 42.65
N LYS A 294 4.27 -21.38 43.64
CA LYS A 294 3.69 -20.03 43.63
C LYS A 294 4.78 -18.94 43.65
N THR A 295 5.80 -19.13 44.47
CA THR A 295 6.96 -18.22 44.52
C THR A 295 7.70 -18.14 43.18
N LEU A 296 7.89 -19.26 42.48
CA LEU A 296 8.50 -19.28 41.16
C LEU A 296 7.67 -18.57 40.10
N GLU A 297 6.34 -18.71 40.14
CA GLU A 297 5.45 -18.00 39.20
C GLU A 297 5.46 -16.48 39.41
N GLU A 298 5.47 -16.01 40.66
CA GLU A 298 5.57 -14.58 41.00
C GLU A 298 6.92 -13.99 40.56
N GLN A 299 8.02 -14.72 40.78
CA GLN A 299 9.35 -14.33 40.31
C GLN A 299 9.45 -14.30 38.78
N ALA A 300 8.88 -15.32 38.11
CA ALA A 300 8.82 -15.36 36.66
C ALA A 300 8.07 -14.16 36.09
N ALA A 301 6.89 -13.83 36.64
CA ALA A 301 6.12 -12.67 36.21
C ALA A 301 6.90 -11.35 36.36
N ALA A 302 7.60 -11.15 37.49
CA ALA A 302 8.43 -9.98 37.71
C ALA A 302 9.60 -9.89 36.70
N LEU A 303 10.31 -11.00 36.46
CA LEU A 303 11.43 -11.06 35.51
C LEU A 303 10.99 -10.84 34.06
N LEU A 304 9.77 -11.23 33.69
CA LEU A 304 9.24 -11.00 32.35
C LEU A 304 8.92 -9.53 32.09
N GLN A 305 8.48 -8.78 33.11
CA GLN A 305 8.23 -7.34 33.02
C GLN A 305 9.51 -6.51 33.05
N ASP A 306 10.61 -7.05 33.59
CA ASP A 306 11.90 -6.37 33.65
C ASP A 306 12.53 -6.24 32.24
N THR A 307 12.64 -5.02 31.73
CA THR A 307 13.25 -4.71 30.44
C THR A 307 14.74 -5.05 30.37
N MET A 308 15.39 -5.23 31.52
CA MET A 308 16.82 -5.55 31.63
C MET A 308 17.12 -7.04 31.58
N VAL A 309 16.11 -7.92 31.57
CA VAL A 309 16.30 -9.37 31.40
C VAL A 309 16.40 -9.69 29.89
N PRO A 310 17.54 -10.23 29.42
CA PRO A 310 17.72 -10.67 28.03
C PRO A 310 16.61 -11.61 27.53
N LEU A 311 16.29 -11.51 26.24
CA LEU A 311 15.20 -12.26 25.61
C LEU A 311 15.36 -13.79 25.73
N ASP A 312 16.59 -14.30 25.58
CA ASP A 312 16.93 -15.71 25.74
C ASP A 312 16.61 -16.22 27.16
N LYS A 313 16.90 -15.41 28.18
CA LYS A 313 16.57 -15.73 29.58
C LYS A 313 15.08 -15.66 29.84
N LYS A 314 14.36 -14.70 29.25
CA LYS A 314 12.89 -14.66 29.32
C LYS A 314 12.27 -15.91 28.71
N GLN A 315 12.76 -16.34 27.54
CA GLN A 315 12.32 -17.58 26.91
C GLN A 315 12.63 -18.81 27.79
N ASP A 316 13.81 -18.84 28.40
CA ASP A 316 14.19 -19.91 29.33
C ASP A 316 13.28 -19.97 30.59
N ILE A 317 12.97 -18.82 31.19
CA ILE A 317 12.03 -18.71 32.32
C ILE A 317 10.67 -19.25 31.92
N VAL A 318 10.10 -18.79 30.79
CA VAL A 318 8.77 -19.24 30.35
C VAL A 318 8.77 -20.73 30.02
N SER A 319 9.84 -21.25 29.41
CA SER A 319 9.97 -22.68 29.13
C SER A 319 9.93 -23.52 30.42
N LYS A 320 10.59 -23.05 31.48
CA LYS A 320 10.52 -23.67 32.81
C LYS A 320 9.14 -23.57 33.43
N MET A 321 8.45 -22.44 33.27
CA MET A 321 7.06 -22.30 33.75
C MET A 321 6.09 -23.23 33.01
N ILE A 322 6.26 -23.42 31.70
CA ILE A 322 5.50 -24.39 30.91
C ILE A 322 5.79 -25.82 31.39
N TYR A 323 7.05 -26.18 31.65
CA TYR A 323 7.40 -27.49 32.20
C TYR A 323 6.76 -27.75 33.56
N MET A 324 6.74 -26.73 34.42
CA MET A 324 6.17 -26.80 35.77
C MET A 324 4.66 -26.91 35.77
N ASN A 325 3.99 -26.18 34.87
CA ASN A 325 2.54 -26.16 34.79
C ASN A 325 2.09 -26.20 33.32
N PRO A 326 2.11 -27.39 32.69
CA PRO A 326 1.84 -27.54 31.27
C PRO A 326 0.39 -27.24 30.88
N ASP A 327 -0.53 -27.14 31.84
CA ASP A 327 -1.94 -26.83 31.59
C ASP A 327 -2.27 -25.33 31.69
N LYS A 328 -1.33 -24.51 32.16
CA LYS A 328 -1.52 -23.07 32.33
C LYS A 328 -1.27 -22.31 31.03
N HIS A 329 -2.36 -21.96 30.33
CA HIS A 329 -2.34 -21.33 29.01
C HIS A 329 -1.55 -20.00 28.94
N GLU A 330 -1.51 -19.22 30.03
CA GLU A 330 -0.86 -17.91 30.06
C GLU A 330 0.62 -17.99 29.68
N TRP A 331 1.31 -19.07 30.07
CA TRP A 331 2.73 -19.24 29.76
C TRP A 331 2.99 -19.47 28.27
N TYR A 332 2.10 -20.18 27.59
CA TYR A 332 2.18 -20.35 26.13
C TYR A 332 1.92 -19.02 25.42
N TYR A 333 0.96 -18.23 25.90
CA TYR A 333 0.72 -16.87 25.38
C TYR A 333 1.93 -15.96 25.59
N GLN A 334 2.55 -15.98 26.78
CA GLN A 334 3.77 -15.24 27.06
C GLN A 334 4.93 -15.68 26.14
N MET A 335 5.09 -16.99 25.91
CA MET A 335 6.11 -17.49 24.98
C MET A 335 5.90 -16.95 23.56
N ALA A 336 4.65 -16.87 23.11
CA ALA A 336 4.33 -16.30 21.80
C ALA A 336 4.76 -14.82 21.67
N GLN A 337 4.74 -14.05 22.75
CA GLN A 337 5.20 -12.66 22.76
C GLN A 337 6.74 -12.52 22.72
N LEU A 338 7.48 -13.59 23.02
CA LEU A 338 8.94 -13.58 23.14
C LEU A 338 9.67 -14.14 21.90
N VAL A 339 8.97 -14.79 20.98
CA VAL A 339 9.55 -15.34 19.75
C VAL A 339 9.43 -14.35 18.59
N GLN A 340 10.37 -14.40 17.64
CA GLN A 340 10.46 -13.41 16.55
C GLN A 340 9.91 -13.91 15.21
N HIS A 341 9.79 -15.22 15.02
CA HIS A 341 9.33 -15.81 13.76
C HIS A 341 7.82 -16.08 13.81
N ASP A 342 7.09 -15.59 12.81
CA ASP A 342 5.63 -15.76 12.70
C ASP A 342 5.17 -17.22 12.81
N SER A 343 5.93 -18.18 12.26
CA SER A 343 5.64 -19.61 12.38
C SER A 343 5.68 -20.10 13.84
N GLN A 344 6.63 -19.59 14.64
CA GLN A 344 6.74 -19.91 16.06
C GLN A 344 5.67 -19.20 16.87
N ILE A 345 5.36 -17.93 16.55
CA ILE A 345 4.27 -17.17 17.18
C ILE A 345 2.95 -17.93 17.02
N ILE A 346 2.62 -18.34 15.78
CA ILE A 346 1.40 -19.10 15.48
C ILE A 346 1.38 -20.42 16.26
N MET A 347 2.50 -21.15 16.30
CA MET A 347 2.58 -22.41 17.06
C MET A 347 2.27 -22.20 18.55
N TRP A 348 2.91 -21.23 19.21
CA TRP A 348 2.71 -20.96 20.63
C TRP A 348 1.30 -20.44 20.95
N LEU A 349 0.75 -19.56 20.11
CA LEU A 349 -0.63 -19.08 20.25
C LEU A 349 -1.65 -20.21 20.05
N ARG A 350 -1.40 -21.16 19.15
CA ARG A 350 -2.24 -22.35 19.00
C ARG A 350 -2.21 -23.23 20.24
N LEU A 351 -1.04 -23.46 20.83
CA LEU A 351 -0.92 -24.22 22.08
C LEU A 351 -1.67 -23.52 23.24
N ALA A 352 -1.53 -22.20 23.36
CA ALA A 352 -2.28 -21.41 24.33
C ALA A 352 -3.80 -21.54 24.13
N TYR A 353 -4.24 -21.45 22.87
CA TYR A 353 -5.64 -21.58 22.49
C TYR A 353 -6.20 -22.99 22.78
N GLU A 354 -5.45 -24.05 22.48
CA GLU A 354 -5.87 -25.44 22.76
C GLU A 354 -6.08 -25.68 24.26
N LYS A 355 -5.31 -25.00 25.12
CA LYS A 355 -5.46 -25.08 26.58
C LYS A 355 -6.65 -24.28 27.11
N LYS A 356 -6.94 -23.10 26.54
CA LYS A 356 -8.10 -22.28 26.93
C LYS A 356 -8.70 -21.55 25.73
N PRO A 357 -9.62 -22.20 24.99
CA PRO A 357 -10.22 -21.63 23.77
C PRO A 357 -11.02 -20.34 24.00
N ASN A 358 -11.50 -20.13 25.23
CA ASN A 358 -12.32 -18.99 25.62
C ASN A 358 -11.50 -17.78 26.13
N ASP A 359 -10.17 -17.80 25.99
CA ASP A 359 -9.32 -16.66 26.32
C ASP A 359 -9.27 -15.65 25.17
N TYR A 360 -9.86 -14.47 25.40
CA TYR A 360 -9.99 -13.44 24.37
C TYR A 360 -8.63 -12.91 23.85
N PRO A 361 -7.65 -12.52 24.70
CA PRO A 361 -6.35 -12.02 24.23
C PRO A 361 -5.61 -13.04 23.36
N THR A 362 -5.61 -14.32 23.75
CA THR A 362 -4.98 -15.40 22.97
C THR A 362 -5.63 -15.57 21.61
N LEU A 363 -6.97 -15.63 21.59
CA LEU A 363 -7.73 -15.80 20.35
C LEU A 363 -7.55 -14.61 19.40
N TYR A 364 -7.61 -13.39 19.92
CA TYR A 364 -7.38 -12.18 19.13
C TYR A 364 -5.97 -12.16 18.53
N ALA A 365 -4.94 -12.43 19.33
CA ALA A 365 -3.55 -12.46 18.84
C ALA A 365 -3.35 -13.56 17.78
N LEU A 366 -3.93 -14.74 17.98
CA LEU A 366 -3.87 -15.84 17.01
C LEU A 366 -4.53 -15.43 15.69
N CYS A 367 -5.74 -14.86 15.78
CA CYS A 367 -6.48 -14.41 14.60
C CYS A 367 -5.73 -13.34 13.80
N LYS A 368 -5.20 -12.33 14.48
CA LYS A 368 -4.39 -11.27 13.88
C LYS A 368 -3.15 -11.83 13.18
N THR A 369 -2.41 -12.72 13.86
CA THR A 369 -1.17 -13.29 13.32
C THR A 369 -1.43 -14.16 12.09
N LEU A 370 -2.48 -15.00 12.14
CA LEU A 370 -2.90 -15.82 10.99
C LEU A 370 -3.31 -14.95 9.80
N PHE A 371 -4.06 -13.87 10.04
CA PHE A 371 -4.48 -12.94 9.00
C PHE A 371 -3.28 -12.24 8.33
N MET A 372 -2.35 -11.70 9.13
CA MET A 372 -1.13 -11.04 8.62
C MET A 372 -0.26 -11.99 7.78
N ASN A 373 -0.34 -13.30 8.04
CA ASN A 373 0.37 -14.36 7.30
C ASN A 373 -0.45 -14.97 6.15
N ASN A 374 -1.56 -14.34 5.73
CA ASN A 374 -2.49 -14.81 4.69
C ASN A 374 -3.03 -16.23 4.93
N GLN A 375 -3.10 -16.69 6.18
CA GLN A 375 -3.60 -18.01 6.58
C GLN A 375 -5.13 -18.03 6.78
N HIS A 376 -5.88 -17.48 5.82
CA HIS A 376 -7.33 -17.28 5.92
C HIS A 376 -8.11 -18.57 6.22
N LYS A 377 -7.69 -19.71 5.66
CA LYS A 377 -8.33 -21.02 5.90
C LYS A 377 -8.24 -21.46 7.36
N LEU A 378 -7.05 -21.36 7.96
CA LEU A 378 -6.87 -21.71 9.37
C LEU A 378 -7.67 -20.77 10.27
N LEU A 379 -7.64 -19.47 9.96
CA LEU A 379 -8.42 -18.47 10.69
C LEU A 379 -9.93 -18.78 10.66
N PHE A 380 -10.44 -19.17 9.49
CA PHE A 380 -11.82 -19.58 9.32
C PHE A 380 -12.18 -20.84 10.11
N ASP A 381 -11.31 -21.85 10.08
CA ASP A 381 -11.54 -23.12 10.76
C ASP A 381 -11.63 -22.98 12.29
N LEU A 382 -10.93 -22.00 12.89
CA LEU A 382 -11.02 -21.67 14.32
C LEU A 382 -12.43 -21.23 14.75
N ASN A 383 -13.27 -20.71 13.84
CA ASN A 383 -14.62 -20.26 14.18
C ASN A 383 -15.72 -21.33 14.06
N ARG A 384 -15.40 -22.54 13.60
CA ARG A 384 -16.46 -23.53 13.29
C ARG A 384 -17.35 -23.89 14.49
N ASN A 385 -16.91 -23.61 15.72
CA ASN A 385 -17.66 -23.85 16.95
C ASN A 385 -18.51 -22.66 17.43
N HIS A 386 -18.75 -21.63 16.62
CA HIS A 386 -19.52 -20.43 17.04
C HIS A 386 -18.92 -19.69 18.24
N LEU A 387 -17.63 -19.90 18.55
CA LEU A 387 -16.95 -19.25 19.67
C LEU A 387 -17.00 -17.72 19.55
N PHE A 388 -16.94 -17.18 18.33
CA PHE A 388 -17.04 -15.73 18.14
C PHE A 388 -18.42 -15.19 18.49
N ASP A 389 -19.50 -15.93 18.24
CA ASP A 389 -20.85 -15.53 18.64
C ASP A 389 -20.90 -15.29 20.17
N GLN A 390 -20.22 -16.16 20.95
CA GLN A 390 -20.12 -16.04 22.41
C GLN A 390 -19.29 -14.83 22.85
N PHE A 391 -18.19 -14.50 22.15
CA PHE A 391 -17.37 -13.34 22.49
C PHE A 391 -18.06 -12.02 22.18
N ILE A 392 -18.82 -11.95 21.08
CA ILE A 392 -19.59 -10.75 20.75
C ILE A 392 -20.76 -10.54 21.73
N GLU A 393 -21.37 -11.61 22.23
CA GLU A 393 -22.44 -11.53 23.25
C GLU A 393 -21.89 -11.27 24.67
N SER A 394 -20.58 -11.46 24.89
CA SER A 394 -19.94 -11.23 26.19
C SER A 394 -19.76 -9.73 26.49
N LYS A 395 -19.85 -9.34 27.77
CA LYS A 395 -19.65 -7.95 28.26
C LYS A 395 -18.24 -7.37 28.04
N ASN A 396 -17.33 -8.10 27.38
CA ASN A 396 -15.92 -7.73 27.22
C ASN A 396 -15.66 -6.66 26.15
N GLY A 397 -16.72 -6.18 25.47
CA GLY A 397 -16.61 -5.15 24.44
C GLY A 397 -16.18 -5.76 23.09
N VAL A 398 -16.86 -5.34 22.02
CA VAL A 398 -16.53 -5.75 20.66
C VAL A 398 -15.29 -4.98 20.19
N ASN A 399 -14.20 -5.67 19.84
CA ASN A 399 -13.04 -5.04 19.19
C ASN A 399 -13.26 -4.98 17.67
N ALA A 400 -13.28 -3.77 17.12
CA ALA A 400 -13.50 -3.54 15.68
C ALA A 400 -12.46 -4.19 14.78
N GLU A 401 -11.19 -4.22 15.21
CA GLU A 401 -10.09 -4.81 14.45
C GLU A 401 -10.25 -6.33 14.34
N PHE A 402 -10.73 -6.97 15.41
CA PHE A 402 -10.99 -8.41 15.41
C PHE A 402 -12.07 -8.80 14.40
N LEU A 403 -13.14 -8.01 14.33
CA LEU A 403 -14.24 -8.23 13.40
C LEU A 403 -13.75 -8.12 11.94
N TYR A 404 -12.92 -7.13 11.63
CA TYR A 404 -12.30 -6.95 10.31
C TYR A 404 -11.55 -8.19 9.82
N TYR A 405 -10.64 -8.75 10.63
CA TYR A 405 -9.83 -9.94 10.25
C TYR A 405 -10.70 -11.14 9.91
N PHE A 406 -11.74 -11.35 10.72
CA PHE A 406 -12.69 -12.43 10.49
C PHE A 406 -13.46 -12.19 9.19
N PHE A 407 -14.02 -10.99 9.02
CA PHE A 407 -14.78 -10.64 7.83
C PHE A 407 -13.98 -10.86 6.55
N GLU A 408 -12.79 -10.26 6.44
CA GLU A 408 -11.95 -10.37 5.25
C GLU A 408 -11.57 -11.83 4.96
N SER A 409 -11.38 -12.66 5.99
CA SER A 409 -11.07 -14.08 5.81
C SER A 409 -12.27 -14.89 5.31
N ASN A 410 -13.49 -14.65 5.82
CA ASN A 410 -14.70 -15.27 5.28
C ASN A 410 -14.90 -14.88 3.82
N MET A 411 -14.74 -13.59 3.51
CA MET A 411 -14.89 -13.08 2.15
C MET A 411 -13.86 -13.68 1.19
N THR A 412 -12.61 -13.82 1.64
CA THR A 412 -11.53 -14.46 0.86
C THR A 412 -11.82 -15.92 0.55
N LEU A 413 -12.47 -16.64 1.46
CA LEU A 413 -12.87 -18.04 1.25
C LEU A 413 -14.22 -18.20 0.54
N HIS A 414 -14.85 -17.09 0.11
CA HIS A 414 -16.20 -17.07 -0.46
C HIS A 414 -17.26 -17.69 0.46
N TYR A 415 -17.05 -17.62 1.77
CA TYR A 415 -17.99 -18.13 2.76
C TYR A 415 -18.96 -17.04 3.18
N HIS A 416 -20.21 -17.17 2.76
CA HIS A 416 -21.23 -16.12 2.92
C HIS A 416 -22.29 -16.42 3.99
N LYS A 417 -22.21 -17.57 4.65
CA LYS A 417 -23.16 -17.94 5.71
C LYS A 417 -22.95 -17.03 6.93
N ASN A 418 -24.04 -16.54 7.50
CA ASN A 418 -24.08 -15.64 8.67
C ASN A 418 -23.50 -14.23 8.46
N CYS A 419 -23.21 -13.78 7.23
CA CYS A 419 -22.74 -12.41 6.98
C CYS A 419 -23.75 -11.34 7.45
N GLU A 420 -25.06 -11.61 7.41
CA GLU A 420 -26.09 -10.71 7.96
C GLU A 420 -25.94 -10.49 9.47
N LYS A 421 -25.60 -11.56 10.21
CA LYS A 421 -25.34 -11.48 11.65
C LYS A 421 -24.16 -10.54 11.91
N TYR A 422 -23.10 -10.65 11.11
CA TYR A 422 -21.92 -9.78 11.20
C TYR A 422 -22.27 -8.30 11.02
N VAL A 423 -23.13 -7.95 10.06
CA VAL A 423 -23.61 -6.57 9.89
C VAL A 423 -24.37 -6.09 11.13
N ALA A 424 -25.31 -6.88 11.65
CA ALA A 424 -26.07 -6.51 12.84
C ALA A 424 -25.16 -6.27 14.06
N MET A 425 -24.08 -7.05 14.18
CA MET A 425 -23.07 -6.90 15.23
C MET A 425 -22.27 -5.61 15.07
N LEU A 426 -21.82 -5.30 13.84
CA LEU A 426 -21.15 -4.03 13.53
C LEU A 426 -22.04 -2.82 13.80
N GLU A 427 -23.33 -2.90 13.47
CA GLU A 427 -24.29 -1.84 13.78
C GLU A 427 -24.50 -1.63 15.28
N SER A 428 -24.48 -2.70 16.06
CA SER A 428 -24.50 -2.62 17.52
C SER A 428 -23.23 -1.93 18.05
N TYR A 429 -22.06 -2.34 17.54
CA TYR A 429 -20.78 -1.72 17.88
C TYR A 429 -20.73 -0.23 17.54
N PHE A 430 -21.24 0.19 16.38
CA PHE A 430 -21.24 1.61 16.00
C PHE A 430 -21.98 2.51 17.00
N LYS A 431 -22.94 1.96 17.76
CA LYS A 431 -23.70 2.67 18.80
C LYS A 431 -22.93 2.79 20.12
N THR A 432 -21.99 1.90 20.40
CA THR A 432 -21.24 1.88 21.67
C THR A 432 -19.94 2.71 21.62
N VAL A 433 -19.40 2.97 20.42
CA VAL A 433 -18.18 3.77 20.25
C VAL A 433 -18.47 5.26 20.41
N THR A 434 -18.05 5.83 21.55
CA THR A 434 -18.09 7.27 21.85
C THR A 434 -16.71 7.95 21.86
N THR A 435 -15.63 7.15 21.85
CA THR A 435 -14.23 7.63 21.86
C THR A 435 -13.81 8.25 20.51
N LEU A 436 -12.92 9.25 20.58
CA LEU A 436 -12.31 9.93 19.44
C LEU A 436 -10.86 9.48 19.18
N GLU A 437 -10.44 8.36 19.76
CA GLU A 437 -9.09 7.82 19.52
C GLU A 437 -8.88 7.46 18.03
N PRO A 438 -7.78 7.90 17.40
CA PRO A 438 -7.55 7.72 15.96
C PRO A 438 -7.69 6.28 15.47
N ASP A 439 -7.13 5.30 16.20
CA ASP A 439 -7.17 3.89 15.83
C ASP A 439 -8.60 3.31 15.88
N VAL A 440 -9.39 3.71 16.87
CA VAL A 440 -10.78 3.29 17.01
C VAL A 440 -11.62 3.86 15.86
N LEU A 441 -11.41 5.13 15.51
CA LEU A 441 -12.10 5.76 14.40
C LEU A 441 -11.68 5.15 13.04
N HIS A 442 -10.41 4.81 12.86
CA HIS A 442 -9.91 4.13 11.66
C HIS A 442 -10.64 2.81 11.40
N HIS A 443 -10.71 1.94 12.41
CA HIS A 443 -11.41 0.65 12.30
C HIS A 443 -12.93 0.82 12.16
N LYS A 444 -13.52 1.83 12.80
CA LYS A 444 -14.94 2.17 12.58
C LYS A 444 -15.22 2.50 11.12
N CYS A 445 -14.32 3.21 10.44
CA CYS A 445 -14.47 3.52 9.03
C CYS A 445 -14.32 2.28 8.13
N ILE A 446 -13.31 1.44 8.39
CA ILE A 446 -13.14 0.15 7.70
C ILE A 446 -14.39 -0.71 7.83
N ASN A 447 -14.98 -0.78 9.02
CA ASN A 447 -16.19 -1.55 9.27
C ASN A 447 -17.40 -1.05 8.47
N TYR A 448 -17.49 0.25 8.13
CA TYR A 448 -18.52 0.71 7.18
C TYR A 448 -18.30 0.15 5.78
N VAL A 449 -17.04 0.10 5.31
CA VAL A 449 -16.67 -0.51 4.03
C VAL A 449 -17.00 -2.01 4.04
N ASP A 450 -16.75 -2.69 5.16
CA ASP A 450 -17.08 -4.12 5.32
C ASP A 450 -18.59 -4.37 5.30
N CYS A 451 -19.37 -3.57 6.01
CA CYS A 451 -20.84 -3.62 5.92
C CYS A 451 -21.30 -3.44 4.47
N ALA A 452 -20.72 -2.49 3.73
CA ALA A 452 -21.06 -2.27 2.33
C ALA A 452 -20.73 -3.50 1.45
N LYS A 453 -19.55 -4.11 1.63
CA LYS A 453 -19.16 -5.35 0.94
C LYS A 453 -20.10 -6.53 1.27
N VAL A 454 -20.51 -6.69 2.53
CA VAL A 454 -21.50 -7.71 2.91
C VAL A 454 -22.81 -7.49 2.18
N GLN A 455 -23.36 -6.28 2.26
CA GLN A 455 -24.64 -5.97 1.62
C GLN A 455 -24.57 -6.16 0.10
N TYR A 456 -23.44 -5.80 -0.53
CA TYR A 456 -23.19 -6.08 -1.94
C TYR A 456 -23.27 -7.57 -2.27
N VAL A 457 -22.57 -8.42 -1.49
CA VAL A 457 -22.61 -9.87 -1.70
C VAL A 457 -23.97 -10.48 -1.39
N LEU A 458 -24.75 -9.91 -0.49
CA LEU A 458 -26.13 -10.34 -0.25
C LEU A 458 -27.10 -9.88 -1.35
N GLY A 459 -26.64 -9.02 -2.28
CA GLY A 459 -27.46 -8.43 -3.34
C GLY A 459 -28.26 -7.20 -2.91
N ASN A 460 -28.02 -6.67 -1.71
CA ASN A 460 -28.69 -5.51 -1.14
C ASN A 460 -27.95 -4.21 -1.50
N ILE A 461 -27.96 -3.84 -2.78
CA ILE A 461 -27.16 -2.72 -3.33
C ILE A 461 -27.48 -1.38 -2.66
N GLU A 462 -28.75 -1.07 -2.40
CA GLU A 462 -29.14 0.20 -1.74
C GLU A 462 -28.56 0.32 -0.33
N SER A 463 -28.61 -0.76 0.45
CA SER A 463 -27.99 -0.82 1.78
C SER A 463 -26.47 -0.73 1.69
N ALA A 464 -25.86 -1.36 0.67
CA ALA A 464 -24.43 -1.26 0.44
C ALA A 464 -24.00 0.19 0.18
N ILE A 465 -24.69 0.90 -0.70
CA ILE A 465 -24.47 2.33 -0.98
C ILE A 465 -24.61 3.17 0.28
N THR A 466 -25.62 2.91 1.12
CA THR A 466 -25.82 3.63 2.38
C THR A 466 -24.58 3.54 3.29
N TYR A 467 -23.93 2.38 3.37
CA TYR A 467 -22.70 2.24 4.16
C TYR A 467 -21.48 2.88 3.48
N VAL A 468 -21.39 2.86 2.15
CA VAL A 468 -20.37 3.63 1.41
C VAL A 468 -20.49 5.11 1.72
N GLU A 469 -21.71 5.67 1.70
CA GLU A 469 -21.95 7.07 2.00
C GLU A 469 -21.56 7.42 3.44
N LYS A 470 -21.88 6.54 4.41
CA LYS A 470 -21.42 6.69 5.79
C LYS A 470 -19.89 6.69 5.88
N SER A 471 -19.21 5.80 5.16
CA SER A 471 -17.75 5.75 5.09
C SER A 471 -17.18 7.06 4.52
N ILE A 472 -17.66 7.52 3.36
CA ILE A 472 -17.21 8.77 2.73
C ILE A 472 -17.40 9.97 3.68
N GLN A 473 -18.58 10.12 4.27
CA GLN A 473 -18.85 11.20 5.23
C GLN A 473 -17.90 11.15 6.43
N PHE A 474 -17.60 9.96 6.92
CA PHE A 474 -16.70 9.75 8.03
C PHE A 474 -15.25 10.11 7.67
N ILE A 475 -14.77 9.70 6.49
CA ILE A 475 -13.44 10.06 5.96
C ILE A 475 -13.30 11.58 5.86
N ILE A 476 -14.29 12.25 5.25
CA ILE A 476 -14.28 13.71 5.06
C ILE A 476 -14.29 14.44 6.41
N LYS A 477 -15.16 14.02 7.33
CA LYS A 477 -15.35 14.71 8.63
C LYS A 477 -14.10 14.67 9.51
N HIS A 478 -13.40 13.54 9.54
CA HIS A 478 -12.29 13.32 10.46
C HIS A 478 -10.92 13.45 9.79
N TYR A 479 -10.88 13.66 8.48
CA TYR A 479 -9.67 13.82 7.67
C TYR A 479 -8.62 12.75 7.96
N PHE A 480 -8.95 11.49 7.64
CA PHE A 480 -7.98 10.39 7.77
C PHE A 480 -6.98 10.43 6.61
N PRO A 481 -5.67 10.61 6.85
CA PRO A 481 -4.64 10.60 5.81
C PRO A 481 -4.21 9.17 5.47
N SER A 482 -5.16 8.23 5.39
CA SER A 482 -4.85 6.84 5.05
C SER A 482 -5.28 6.56 3.62
N ASP A 483 -4.32 6.59 2.69
CA ASP A 483 -4.55 6.26 1.28
C ASP A 483 -5.23 4.91 1.11
N LYS A 484 -4.89 3.92 1.94
CA LYS A 484 -5.52 2.59 1.94
C LYS A 484 -7.02 2.62 2.23
N LEU A 485 -7.46 3.48 3.15
CA LEU A 485 -8.86 3.62 3.50
C LEU A 485 -9.65 4.33 2.39
N ILE A 486 -9.06 5.37 1.79
CA ILE A 486 -9.68 6.07 0.66
C ILE A 486 -9.80 5.12 -0.54
N LEU A 487 -8.76 4.35 -0.86
CA LEU A 487 -8.76 3.34 -1.92
C LEU A 487 -9.81 2.24 -1.70
N SER A 488 -10.00 1.77 -0.47
CA SER A 488 -10.98 0.72 -0.18
C SER A 488 -12.42 1.23 -0.33
N THR A 489 -12.68 2.48 0.05
CA THR A 489 -13.98 3.13 -0.16
C THR A 489 -14.24 3.45 -1.65
N GLN A 490 -13.21 3.92 -2.38
CA GLN A 490 -13.31 4.18 -3.82
C GLN A 490 -13.78 2.94 -4.60
N HIS A 491 -13.27 1.75 -4.26
CA HIS A 491 -13.67 0.52 -4.93
C HIS A 491 -15.19 0.29 -4.94
N LEU A 492 -15.87 0.78 -3.91
CA LEU A 492 -17.32 0.61 -3.78
C LEU A 492 -18.12 1.73 -4.47
N LEU A 493 -17.47 2.73 -5.10
CA LEU A 493 -18.16 3.74 -5.90
C LEU A 493 -18.83 3.14 -7.14
N SER A 494 -18.38 1.99 -7.65
CA SER A 494 -19.08 1.30 -8.74
C SER A 494 -20.45 0.76 -8.32
N LEU A 495 -20.77 0.71 -7.02
CA LEU A 495 -22.09 0.25 -6.55
C LEU A 495 -23.22 1.14 -7.04
N TYR A 496 -22.94 2.44 -7.22
CA TYR A 496 -23.91 3.39 -7.77
C TYR A 496 -24.36 3.01 -9.19
N ASP A 497 -23.48 2.39 -9.98
CA ASP A 497 -23.75 2.00 -11.37
C ASP A 497 -24.74 0.83 -11.50
N TYR A 498 -25.02 0.12 -10.39
CA TYR A 498 -26.01 -0.96 -10.35
C TYR A 498 -27.44 -0.43 -10.18
N LEU A 499 -27.63 0.85 -9.89
CA LEU A 499 -28.94 1.48 -9.74
C LEU A 499 -29.07 2.69 -10.68
N TYR A 500 -30.31 3.11 -10.95
CA TYR A 500 -30.56 4.40 -11.61
C TYR A 500 -30.39 5.54 -10.59
N TYR A 501 -29.18 5.66 -10.06
CA TYR A 501 -28.87 6.66 -9.04
C TYR A 501 -28.74 8.05 -9.68
N ASP A 502 -29.05 9.09 -8.92
CA ASP A 502 -28.94 10.47 -9.39
C ASP A 502 -27.48 10.79 -9.78
N HIS A 503 -27.23 11.02 -11.07
CA HIS A 503 -25.88 11.22 -11.61
C HIS A 503 -25.20 12.47 -11.05
N VAL A 504 -25.94 13.49 -10.61
CA VAL A 504 -25.37 14.70 -9.98
C VAL A 504 -24.88 14.37 -8.57
N LYS A 505 -25.68 13.64 -7.78
CA LYS A 505 -25.27 13.18 -6.46
C LYS A 505 -24.11 12.19 -6.55
N GLN A 506 -24.15 11.28 -7.52
CA GLN A 506 -23.06 10.35 -7.81
C GLN A 506 -21.79 11.13 -8.11
N PHE A 507 -21.80 12.01 -9.12
CA PHE A 507 -20.64 12.83 -9.49
C PHE A 507 -20.06 13.63 -8.31
N LYS A 508 -20.91 14.20 -7.46
CA LYS A 508 -20.49 14.91 -6.25
C LYS A 508 -19.72 13.98 -5.29
N LYS A 509 -20.17 12.74 -5.10
CA LYS A 509 -19.49 11.77 -4.22
C LYS A 509 -18.10 11.38 -4.73
N TYR A 510 -17.96 11.23 -6.04
CA TYR A 510 -16.67 10.95 -6.67
C TYR A 510 -15.75 12.15 -6.46
N SER A 511 -16.20 13.35 -6.77
CA SER A 511 -15.42 14.58 -6.61
C SER A 511 -14.98 14.79 -5.15
N GLU A 512 -15.90 14.69 -4.18
CA GLU A 512 -15.60 14.86 -2.75
C GLU A 512 -14.54 13.88 -2.23
N LEU A 513 -14.63 12.60 -2.63
CA LEU A 513 -13.66 11.58 -2.20
C LEU A 513 -12.31 11.77 -2.90
N ASN A 514 -12.33 12.12 -4.19
CA ASN A 514 -11.12 12.13 -5.02
C ASN A 514 -10.33 13.44 -4.89
N GLU A 515 -10.97 14.54 -4.48
CA GLU A 515 -10.27 15.76 -4.05
C GLU A 515 -9.28 15.51 -2.90
N LEU A 516 -9.56 14.51 -2.04
CA LEU A 516 -8.66 14.15 -0.94
C LEU A 516 -7.28 13.70 -1.44
N PHE A 517 -7.20 13.02 -2.59
CA PHE A 517 -5.91 12.67 -3.19
C PHE A 517 -5.15 13.88 -3.70
N SER A 518 -5.84 14.95 -4.10
CA SER A 518 -5.19 16.14 -4.65
C SER A 518 -4.70 17.09 -3.55
N LYS A 519 -5.18 16.93 -2.31
CA LYS A 519 -4.94 17.88 -1.24
C LYS A 519 -3.49 17.81 -0.73
N GLY A 520 -2.77 18.92 -0.85
CA GLY A 520 -1.38 19.03 -0.42
C GLY A 520 -0.34 18.48 -1.41
N ILE A 521 -0.78 17.99 -2.58
CA ILE A 521 0.12 17.54 -3.65
C ILE A 521 0.55 18.72 -4.50
N ILE A 522 1.86 18.83 -4.74
CA ILE A 522 2.45 19.78 -5.68
C ILE A 522 2.75 19.01 -6.98
N PRO A 523 2.10 19.36 -8.10
CA PRO A 523 2.37 18.72 -9.39
C PRO A 523 3.83 18.88 -9.80
N PHE A 524 4.38 17.89 -10.50
CA PHE A 524 5.71 18.00 -11.08
C PHE A 524 5.73 19.04 -12.19
N ASN A 525 6.84 19.78 -12.26
CA ASN A 525 7.10 20.68 -13.37
C ASN A 525 7.58 19.84 -14.57
N VAL A 526 6.64 19.22 -15.27
CA VAL A 526 6.92 18.49 -16.51
C VAL A 526 6.97 19.50 -17.65
N PRO A 527 8.16 19.84 -18.19
CA PRO A 527 8.25 20.82 -19.24
C PRO A 527 7.54 20.27 -20.48
N ASN A 528 6.63 21.07 -21.06
CA ASN A 528 5.96 20.75 -22.32
C ASN A 528 6.96 20.86 -23.49
N LYS A 529 7.91 19.93 -23.53
CA LYS A 529 8.96 19.84 -24.53
C LYS A 529 8.36 19.13 -25.75
N ARG A 530 7.82 19.92 -26.69
CA ARG A 530 7.82 19.71 -28.16
C ARG A 530 6.43 19.93 -28.78
N LYS A 531 6.25 21.10 -29.40
CA LYS A 531 5.25 21.27 -30.47
C LYS A 531 5.63 20.37 -31.65
N ASN A 532 4.63 19.74 -32.29
CA ASN A 532 4.77 18.96 -33.53
C ASN A 532 5.55 17.64 -33.44
N LYS A 533 5.38 16.87 -32.35
CA LYS A 533 5.90 15.50 -32.27
C LYS A 533 5.03 14.57 -33.13
N THR A 534 5.59 13.92 -34.15
CA THR A 534 4.87 12.99 -35.02
C THR A 534 4.75 11.57 -34.44
N GLN A 535 5.52 11.28 -33.38
CA GLN A 535 5.51 9.99 -32.69
C GLN A 535 5.42 10.22 -31.19
N LEU A 536 4.32 9.77 -30.59
CA LEU A 536 4.05 9.93 -29.17
C LEU A 536 4.61 8.74 -28.37
N LYS A 537 4.79 8.95 -27.07
CA LYS A 537 5.08 7.93 -26.08
C LYS A 537 3.91 7.84 -25.09
N ILE A 538 3.25 6.69 -25.08
CA ILE A 538 2.01 6.45 -24.34
C ILE A 538 2.32 5.59 -23.11
N GLY A 539 1.93 6.07 -21.94
CA GLY A 539 2.02 5.32 -20.68
C GLY A 539 0.67 4.73 -20.31
N TYR A 540 0.63 3.46 -19.90
CA TYR A 540 -0.57 2.80 -19.38
C TYR A 540 -0.37 2.38 -17.93
N VAL A 541 -1.17 2.87 -17.00
CA VAL A 541 -1.12 2.46 -15.58
C VAL A 541 -2.18 1.39 -15.33
N THR A 542 -1.79 0.21 -14.86
CA THR A 542 -2.73 -0.89 -14.63
C THR A 542 -2.30 -1.90 -13.56
N SER A 543 -3.28 -2.50 -12.89
CA SER A 543 -3.11 -3.69 -12.02
C SER A 543 -3.55 -5.02 -12.66
N ASP A 544 -3.88 -5.01 -13.96
CA ASP A 544 -4.71 -6.07 -14.57
C ASP A 544 -4.02 -6.85 -15.72
N LEU A 545 -2.69 -7.04 -15.63
CA LEU A 545 -1.85 -7.82 -16.56
C LEU A 545 -1.88 -9.32 -16.24
N GLY A 546 -3.07 -9.85 -15.98
CA GLY A 546 -3.33 -11.23 -15.55
C GLY A 546 -4.32 -11.94 -16.45
N LEU A 547 -4.94 -13.01 -15.95
CA LEU A 547 -6.17 -13.52 -16.56
C LEU A 547 -7.36 -12.64 -16.11
N HIS A 548 -7.41 -11.40 -16.60
CA HIS A 548 -8.39 -10.39 -16.21
C HIS A 548 -9.25 -9.91 -17.39
N ALA A 549 -10.43 -9.35 -17.12
CA ALA A 549 -11.35 -8.84 -18.15
C ALA A 549 -10.68 -7.80 -19.06
N VAL A 550 -9.90 -6.87 -18.49
CA VAL A 550 -9.14 -5.82 -19.19
C VAL A 550 -8.14 -6.41 -20.20
N SER A 551 -7.58 -7.59 -19.90
CA SER A 551 -6.61 -8.26 -20.76
C SER A 551 -7.17 -8.64 -22.14
N ASN A 552 -8.49 -8.83 -22.28
CA ASN A 552 -9.13 -9.08 -23.59
C ASN A 552 -9.12 -7.85 -24.50
N PHE A 553 -8.82 -6.66 -23.98
CA PHE A 553 -8.86 -5.42 -24.74
C PHE A 553 -7.47 -4.82 -24.88
N ILE A 554 -6.79 -4.58 -23.74
CA ILE A 554 -5.51 -3.86 -23.74
C ILE A 554 -4.40 -4.62 -24.47
N HIS A 555 -4.40 -5.96 -24.40
CA HIS A 555 -3.39 -6.75 -25.09
C HIS A 555 -3.38 -6.51 -26.60
N SER A 556 -4.56 -6.42 -27.23
CA SER A 556 -4.68 -6.16 -28.67
C SER A 556 -4.21 -4.75 -29.02
N ILE A 557 -4.52 -3.76 -28.17
CA ILE A 557 -4.09 -2.37 -28.34
C ILE A 557 -2.56 -2.28 -28.27
N LEU A 558 -1.94 -2.81 -27.21
CA LEU A 558 -0.49 -2.81 -27.03
C LEU A 558 0.24 -3.52 -28.17
N LYS A 559 -0.33 -4.63 -28.67
CA LYS A 559 0.26 -5.40 -29.77
C LYS A 559 0.27 -4.64 -31.11
N HIS A 560 -0.73 -3.82 -31.37
CA HIS A 560 -0.90 -3.14 -32.66
C HIS A 560 -0.62 -1.63 -32.59
N HIS A 561 -0.04 -1.18 -31.48
CA HIS A 561 0.34 0.22 -31.31
C HIS A 561 1.50 0.57 -32.26
N THR A 562 1.40 1.70 -32.95
CA THR A 562 2.46 2.27 -33.80
C THR A 562 3.34 3.28 -33.04
N TYR A 563 2.82 3.87 -31.96
CA TYR A 563 3.58 4.70 -31.02
C TYR A 563 4.36 3.84 -30.01
N GLU A 564 5.33 4.46 -29.32
CA GLU A 564 6.02 3.81 -28.21
C GLU A 564 5.06 3.67 -27.03
N ALA A 565 4.86 2.45 -26.52
CA ALA A 565 4.00 2.18 -25.39
C ALA A 565 4.80 1.63 -24.20
N VAL A 566 4.54 2.17 -23.01
CA VAL A 566 5.12 1.73 -21.74
C VAL A 566 3.98 1.40 -20.78
N VAL A 567 4.05 0.26 -20.11
CA VAL A 567 3.03 -0.18 -19.14
C VAL A 567 3.60 -0.11 -17.74
N PHE A 568 2.97 0.66 -16.85
CA PHE A 568 3.30 0.76 -15.44
C PHE A 568 2.40 -0.18 -14.63
N ALA A 569 2.98 -1.28 -14.15
CA ALA A 569 2.25 -2.40 -13.54
C ALA A 569 2.19 -2.31 -12.01
N ASN A 570 0.99 -2.42 -11.43
CA ASN A 570 0.74 -2.43 -9.99
C ASN A 570 0.43 -3.84 -9.43
N GLN A 571 1.13 -4.87 -9.90
CA GLN A 571 0.90 -6.27 -9.49
C GLN A 571 2.21 -7.06 -9.35
N THR A 572 2.20 -8.09 -8.49
CA THR A 572 3.39 -8.92 -8.24
C THR A 572 3.73 -9.85 -9.39
N ALA A 573 2.72 -10.53 -9.94
CA ALA A 573 2.90 -11.53 -10.99
C ALA A 573 2.29 -11.04 -12.30
N ILE A 574 3.10 -10.96 -13.37
CA ILE A 574 2.65 -10.62 -14.72
C ILE A 574 2.45 -11.90 -15.53
N HIS A 575 1.28 -12.03 -16.16
CA HIS A 575 1.01 -13.20 -17.01
C HIS A 575 1.96 -13.25 -18.22
N PRO A 576 2.45 -14.44 -18.63
CA PRO A 576 3.42 -14.56 -19.72
C PRO A 576 3.06 -13.85 -21.02
N MET A 577 1.77 -13.72 -21.34
CA MET A 577 1.30 -13.04 -22.55
C MET A 577 1.67 -11.55 -22.64
N PHE A 578 2.00 -10.92 -21.51
CA PHE A 578 2.40 -9.51 -21.48
C PHE A 578 3.93 -9.31 -21.46
N ARG A 579 4.73 -10.37 -21.32
CA ARG A 579 6.19 -10.26 -21.13
C ARG A 579 6.94 -9.63 -22.31
N SER A 580 6.36 -9.63 -23.50
CA SER A 580 6.95 -9.01 -24.69
C SER A 580 6.78 -7.49 -24.75
N PHE A 581 5.97 -6.89 -23.88
CA PHE A 581 5.76 -5.44 -23.84
C PHE A 581 6.75 -4.77 -22.90
N ASN A 582 6.97 -3.47 -23.12
CA ASN A 582 7.79 -2.65 -22.21
C ASN A 582 7.00 -2.40 -20.91
N ILE A 583 7.39 -3.10 -19.84
CA ILE A 583 6.70 -3.04 -18.54
C ILE A 583 7.64 -2.53 -17.45
N VAL A 584 7.20 -1.50 -16.74
CA VAL A 584 7.83 -0.95 -15.54
C VAL A 584 7.01 -1.36 -14.32
N GLN A 585 7.65 -2.03 -13.36
CA GLN A 585 6.98 -2.43 -12.11
C GLN A 585 6.93 -1.26 -11.14
N ILE A 586 5.73 -0.88 -10.69
CA ILE A 586 5.52 0.25 -9.77
C ILE A 586 4.87 -0.17 -8.45
N ARG A 587 4.58 -1.46 -8.26
CA ARG A 587 3.91 -1.96 -7.05
C ARG A 587 4.66 -1.66 -5.75
N HIS A 588 5.98 -1.69 -5.79
CA HIS A 588 6.85 -1.46 -4.63
C HIS A 588 7.09 0.03 -4.34
N LEU A 589 6.62 0.92 -5.23
CA LEU A 589 6.81 2.36 -5.13
C LEU A 589 5.56 3.01 -4.52
N SER A 590 5.76 4.05 -3.70
CA SER A 590 4.70 4.99 -3.34
C SER A 590 4.17 5.73 -4.58
N ASP A 591 3.01 6.40 -4.47
CA ASP A 591 2.43 7.15 -5.59
C ASP A 591 3.34 8.27 -6.10
N LYS A 592 4.06 8.95 -5.20
CA LYS A 592 5.03 9.98 -5.57
C LYS A 592 6.23 9.40 -6.32
N GLU A 593 6.77 8.27 -5.86
CA GLU A 593 7.90 7.59 -6.51
C GLU A 593 7.49 7.01 -7.86
N ALA A 594 6.31 6.40 -7.95
CA ALA A 594 5.75 5.90 -9.20
C ALA A 594 5.52 7.04 -10.21
N ALA A 595 4.98 8.19 -9.75
CA ALA A 595 4.86 9.38 -10.57
C ALA A 595 6.24 9.88 -11.06
N TYR A 596 7.26 9.87 -10.21
CA TYR A 596 8.61 10.27 -10.60
C TYR A 596 9.21 9.32 -11.66
N GLU A 597 9.00 8.01 -11.51
CA GLU A 597 9.43 7.02 -12.49
C GLU A 597 8.71 7.22 -13.84
N ILE A 598 7.41 7.51 -13.82
CA ILE A 598 6.64 7.84 -15.04
C ILE A 598 7.20 9.10 -15.71
N MET A 599 7.48 10.17 -14.95
CA MET A 599 8.05 11.41 -15.46
C MET A 599 9.42 11.16 -16.12
N LYS A 600 10.28 10.35 -15.49
CA LYS A 600 11.60 9.97 -16.02
C LYS A 600 11.51 9.20 -17.33
N ASN A 601 10.42 8.48 -17.56
CA ASN A 601 10.16 7.78 -18.82
C ASN A 601 9.70 8.71 -19.96
N GLU A 602 9.55 10.02 -19.71
CA GLU A 602 9.18 11.04 -20.71
C GLU A 602 7.85 10.70 -21.45
N ILE A 603 6.85 10.26 -20.68
CA ILE A 603 5.52 9.93 -21.21
C ILE A 603 4.80 11.20 -21.69
N ASP A 604 4.31 11.21 -22.93
CA ASP A 604 3.53 12.33 -23.48
C ASP A 604 2.05 12.25 -23.06
N ILE A 605 1.48 11.03 -23.04
CA ILE A 605 0.11 10.78 -22.62
C ILE A 605 0.10 9.60 -21.63
N LEU A 606 -0.35 9.84 -20.41
CA LEU A 606 -0.55 8.80 -19.39
C LEU A 606 -2.02 8.40 -19.32
N ILE A 607 -2.30 7.10 -19.40
CA ILE A 607 -3.65 6.54 -19.43
C ILE A 607 -3.85 5.62 -18.22
N ASP A 608 -4.79 5.99 -17.35
CA ASP A 608 -5.35 5.13 -16.32
C ASP A 608 -6.24 4.05 -16.96
N LEU A 609 -5.99 2.78 -16.60
CA LEU A 609 -6.81 1.64 -17.01
C LEU A 609 -7.61 1.02 -15.87
N ASN A 610 -7.61 1.59 -14.68
CA ASN A 610 -8.29 1.01 -13.52
C ASN A 610 -9.49 1.83 -13.05
N GLY A 611 -9.43 3.17 -13.10
CA GLY A 611 -10.37 4.03 -12.40
C GLY A 611 -10.52 3.63 -10.94
N HIS A 612 -11.75 3.48 -10.45
CA HIS A 612 -12.00 3.07 -9.07
C HIS A 612 -12.09 1.54 -8.88
N THR A 613 -11.37 0.72 -9.63
CA THR A 613 -11.30 -0.72 -9.34
C THR A 613 -10.27 -1.02 -8.22
N SER A 614 -10.28 -2.26 -7.71
CA SER A 614 -9.23 -2.77 -6.82
C SER A 614 -7.82 -2.48 -7.33
N LEU A 615 -6.89 -2.17 -6.42
CA LEU A 615 -5.47 -1.93 -6.71
C LEU A 615 -5.20 -0.81 -7.73
N ASN A 616 -6.14 0.12 -7.92
CA ASN A 616 -5.90 1.29 -8.74
C ASN A 616 -4.77 2.16 -8.16
N ARG A 617 -4.24 3.06 -9.00
CA ARG A 617 -3.19 4.02 -8.63
C ARG A 617 -3.59 5.44 -9.00
N LEU A 618 -4.86 5.80 -8.76
CA LEU A 618 -5.38 7.14 -9.06
C LEU A 618 -4.61 8.25 -8.31
N GLY A 619 -4.00 7.96 -7.15
CA GLY A 619 -3.14 8.90 -6.42
C GLY A 619 -1.85 9.31 -7.12
N ILE A 620 -1.45 8.65 -8.22
CA ILE A 620 -0.34 9.08 -9.09
C ILE A 620 -0.69 10.35 -9.88
N PHE A 621 -1.94 10.44 -10.35
CA PHE A 621 -2.35 11.43 -11.35
C PHE A 621 -2.35 12.88 -10.83
N PRO A 622 -2.68 13.18 -9.55
CA PRO A 622 -2.48 14.51 -8.99
C PRO A 622 -1.05 15.06 -9.07
N TYR A 623 -0.02 14.22 -9.13
CA TYR A 623 1.37 14.67 -9.35
C TYR A 623 1.63 15.14 -10.79
N GLN A 624 0.70 14.90 -11.72
CA GLN A 624 0.81 15.23 -13.15
C GLN A 624 2.15 14.83 -13.78
N PRO A 625 2.58 13.55 -13.67
CA PRO A 625 3.86 13.09 -14.21
C PRO A 625 3.93 13.05 -15.75
N ALA A 626 2.82 13.31 -16.44
CA ALA A 626 2.74 13.48 -17.89
C ALA A 626 1.89 14.74 -18.20
N PRO A 627 2.16 15.44 -19.32
CA PRO A 627 1.45 16.68 -19.67
C PRO A 627 -0.03 16.45 -20.01
N ILE A 628 -0.38 15.23 -20.46
CA ILE A 628 -1.77 14.84 -20.71
C ILE A 628 -2.05 13.54 -19.99
N GLN A 629 -3.15 13.53 -19.26
CA GLN A 629 -3.62 12.40 -18.49
C GLN A 629 -5.04 12.04 -18.89
N MET A 630 -5.28 10.74 -19.10
CA MET A 630 -6.56 10.22 -19.54
C MET A 630 -6.97 9.01 -18.70
N THR A 631 -8.26 8.68 -18.70
CA THR A 631 -8.77 7.39 -18.22
C THR A 631 -9.44 6.65 -19.38
N TYR A 632 -9.32 5.33 -19.39
CA TYR A 632 -9.90 4.49 -20.43
C TYR A 632 -10.14 3.07 -19.91
N LEU A 633 -11.13 2.40 -20.50
CA LEU A 633 -11.31 0.94 -20.46
C LEU A 633 -11.80 0.33 -19.14
N GLY A 634 -11.00 0.36 -18.06
CA GLY A 634 -11.25 -0.51 -16.90
C GLY A 634 -12.38 -0.05 -15.97
N TYR A 635 -12.79 1.21 -16.06
CA TYR A 635 -13.83 1.77 -15.20
C TYR A 635 -14.92 2.47 -16.02
N PRO A 636 -16.21 2.18 -15.79
CA PRO A 636 -17.29 2.62 -16.67
C PRO A 636 -17.90 3.97 -16.27
N ASN A 637 -17.20 4.77 -15.45
CA ASN A 637 -17.68 6.09 -15.01
C ASN A 637 -16.51 7.10 -14.84
N THR A 638 -16.81 8.32 -14.39
CA THR A 638 -15.83 9.36 -14.06
C THR A 638 -14.82 8.89 -13.00
N THR A 639 -13.57 9.38 -13.08
CA THR A 639 -12.58 9.25 -11.99
C THR A 639 -12.76 10.32 -10.92
N GLY A 640 -13.54 11.38 -11.19
CA GLY A 640 -13.72 12.52 -10.29
C GLY A 640 -12.45 13.34 -10.03
N LEU A 641 -11.32 13.05 -10.69
CA LEU A 641 -10.08 13.78 -10.54
C LEU A 641 -9.99 14.91 -11.58
N THR A 642 -9.64 16.11 -11.12
CA THR A 642 -9.36 17.27 -11.98
C THR A 642 -8.02 17.16 -12.69
N SER A 643 -7.12 16.33 -12.18
CA SER A 643 -5.82 16.04 -12.78
C SER A 643 -5.90 15.12 -14.00
N ILE A 644 -7.03 14.45 -14.26
CA ILE A 644 -7.26 13.64 -15.47
C ILE A 644 -8.13 14.45 -16.44
N GLN A 645 -7.59 14.80 -17.62
CA GLN A 645 -8.26 15.73 -18.54
C GLN A 645 -9.28 15.04 -19.44
N TYR A 646 -9.05 13.78 -19.81
CA TYR A 646 -9.84 13.12 -20.85
C TYR A 646 -10.31 11.72 -20.45
N ARG A 647 -11.49 11.34 -20.93
CA ARG A 647 -12.00 9.97 -20.88
C ARG A 647 -12.31 9.48 -22.28
N ILE A 648 -11.78 8.33 -22.67
CA ILE A 648 -12.03 7.74 -23.99
C ILE A 648 -13.32 6.89 -23.93
N THR A 649 -14.25 7.18 -24.83
CA THR A 649 -15.58 6.53 -24.94
C THR A 649 -16.05 6.55 -26.40
N ASP A 650 -17.35 6.36 -26.68
CA ASP A 650 -17.98 6.54 -27.99
C ASP A 650 -19.37 7.17 -27.90
N SER A 651 -19.95 7.52 -29.05
CA SER A 651 -21.24 8.23 -29.15
C SER A 651 -22.47 7.37 -28.86
N VAL A 652 -22.32 6.05 -28.70
CA VAL A 652 -23.41 5.15 -28.28
C VAL A 652 -23.36 4.94 -26.78
N ALA A 653 -22.18 4.65 -26.23
CA ALA A 653 -21.96 4.49 -24.80
C ALA A 653 -22.26 5.80 -24.06
N ASP A 654 -21.70 6.91 -24.54
CA ASP A 654 -21.96 8.26 -24.04
C ASP A 654 -22.50 9.16 -25.16
N PRO A 655 -23.82 9.21 -25.38
CA PRO A 655 -24.41 10.09 -26.37
C PRO A 655 -23.99 11.57 -26.17
N PRO A 656 -23.82 12.37 -27.24
CA PRO A 656 -23.44 13.79 -27.11
C PRO A 656 -24.42 14.65 -26.30
N HIS A 657 -25.67 14.21 -26.19
CA HIS A 657 -26.75 14.86 -25.42
C HIS A 657 -26.94 14.27 -24.02
N SER A 658 -26.09 13.33 -23.60
CA SER A 658 -26.14 12.74 -22.26
C SER A 658 -25.97 13.80 -21.18
N LYS A 659 -26.75 13.69 -20.11
CA LYS A 659 -26.65 14.55 -18.91
C LYS A 659 -25.70 13.98 -17.86
N GLN A 660 -25.13 12.79 -18.07
CA GLN A 660 -24.16 12.23 -17.14
C GLN A 660 -22.95 13.15 -17.00
N LEU A 661 -22.55 13.41 -15.75
CA LEU A 661 -21.46 14.32 -15.43
C LEU A 661 -20.13 13.58 -15.31
N TYR A 662 -19.09 14.20 -15.85
CA TYR A 662 -17.71 13.72 -15.84
C TYR A 662 -16.78 14.86 -15.43
N SER A 663 -15.71 14.55 -14.69
CA SER A 663 -14.65 15.54 -14.45
C SER A 663 -13.77 15.68 -15.69
N GLU A 664 -13.69 14.61 -16.48
CA GLU A 664 -12.95 14.54 -17.72
C GLU A 664 -13.76 15.03 -18.92
N LYS A 665 -13.07 15.57 -19.93
CA LYS A 665 -13.64 15.79 -21.25
C LYS A 665 -13.73 14.47 -22.02
N LEU A 666 -14.93 14.14 -22.50
CA LEU A 666 -15.16 12.92 -23.27
C LEU A 666 -14.54 13.00 -24.67
N LEU A 667 -13.62 12.08 -24.97
CA LEU A 667 -13.07 11.82 -26.30
C LEU A 667 -13.80 10.62 -26.90
N ARG A 668 -14.61 10.88 -27.93
CA ARG A 668 -15.46 9.86 -28.56
C ARG A 668 -14.78 9.25 -29.77
N MET A 669 -14.59 7.94 -29.74
CA MET A 669 -14.21 7.14 -30.88
C MET A 669 -15.31 7.21 -31.96
N PRO A 670 -14.96 7.17 -33.26
CA PRO A 670 -15.93 7.20 -34.36
C PRO A 670 -16.77 5.91 -34.45
N SER A 671 -16.33 4.84 -33.80
CA SER A 671 -17.00 3.54 -33.72
C SER A 671 -16.95 3.07 -32.26
N CYS A 672 -17.18 1.77 -31.99
CA CYS A 672 -17.10 1.26 -30.62
C CYS A 672 -15.75 1.61 -29.97
N PHE A 673 -15.80 2.06 -28.71
CA PHE A 673 -14.60 2.41 -27.95
C PHE A 673 -13.76 1.21 -27.51
N LEU A 674 -14.24 -0.03 -27.72
CA LEU A 674 -13.57 -1.27 -27.29
C LEU A 674 -13.00 -2.03 -28.49
N LEU A 675 -11.76 -2.50 -28.36
CA LEU A 675 -11.13 -3.45 -29.26
C LEU A 675 -11.00 -4.80 -28.55
N TYR A 676 -11.88 -5.75 -28.87
CA TYR A 676 -11.90 -7.05 -28.19
C TYR A 676 -11.12 -8.12 -28.95
N LYS A 677 -10.29 -8.87 -28.23
CA LYS A 677 -9.77 -10.17 -28.64
C LYS A 677 -9.72 -11.09 -27.42
N SER A 678 -10.30 -12.28 -27.53
CA SER A 678 -10.27 -13.21 -26.39
C SER A 678 -8.83 -13.59 -26.05
N SER A 679 -8.48 -13.42 -24.78
CA SER A 679 -7.21 -13.85 -24.18
C SER A 679 -7.29 -15.27 -23.62
N PHE A 680 -8.50 -15.83 -23.51
CA PHE A 680 -8.79 -17.10 -22.82
C PHE A 680 -9.28 -18.20 -23.76
N GLN A 681 -9.82 -17.82 -24.91
CA GLN A 681 -10.42 -18.73 -25.88
C GLN A 681 -9.75 -18.54 -27.24
N THR A 682 -9.12 -19.58 -27.76
CA THR A 682 -8.50 -19.56 -29.09
C THR A 682 -9.55 -19.63 -30.20
N GLU A 683 -10.48 -20.57 -30.08
CA GLU A 683 -11.51 -20.85 -31.10
C GLU A 683 -12.92 -20.69 -30.51
N PRO A 684 -13.89 -20.13 -31.27
CA PRO A 684 -15.27 -20.02 -30.82
C PRO A 684 -15.91 -21.39 -30.63
N LEU A 685 -16.96 -21.47 -29.81
CA LEU A 685 -17.78 -22.67 -29.75
C LEU A 685 -18.52 -22.90 -31.06
N VAL A 686 -18.66 -24.18 -31.44
CA VAL A 686 -19.57 -24.59 -32.52
C VAL A 686 -21.01 -24.38 -32.04
N PRO A 687 -21.81 -23.50 -32.68
CA PRO A 687 -23.16 -23.23 -32.22
C PRO A 687 -24.03 -24.48 -32.36
N ARG A 688 -24.71 -24.88 -31.28
CA ARG A 688 -25.71 -25.96 -31.36
C ARG A 688 -26.96 -25.48 -32.10
N LYS A 689 -27.61 -26.41 -32.81
CA LYS A 689 -28.96 -26.19 -33.34
C LYS A 689 -29.93 -25.83 -32.21
N THR A 690 -30.75 -24.81 -32.43
CA THR A 690 -31.73 -24.34 -31.45
C THR A 690 -32.85 -25.38 -31.29
N LYS A 691 -33.24 -25.64 -30.04
CA LYS A 691 -34.31 -26.58 -29.69
C LYS A 691 -35.63 -25.82 -29.53
N GLN A 692 -36.75 -26.54 -29.49
CA GLN A 692 -38.07 -25.93 -29.24
C GLN A 692 -38.17 -25.27 -27.86
N THR A 693 -37.53 -25.88 -26.85
CA THR A 693 -37.36 -25.26 -25.53
C THR A 693 -36.20 -24.28 -25.58
N ILE A 694 -36.51 -22.99 -25.60
CA ILE A 694 -35.52 -21.92 -25.59
C ILE A 694 -34.92 -21.76 -24.19
N ILE A 695 -33.59 -21.62 -24.14
CA ILE A 695 -32.85 -21.27 -22.93
C ILE A 695 -32.39 -19.82 -23.04
N LEU A 696 -33.04 -18.93 -22.30
CA LEU A 696 -32.54 -17.59 -22.03
C LEU A 696 -31.40 -17.70 -21.01
N GLY A 697 -30.37 -16.87 -21.12
CA GLY A 697 -29.24 -16.94 -20.19
C GLY A 697 -28.66 -15.59 -19.83
N SER A 698 -28.24 -15.42 -18.59
CA SER A 698 -27.39 -14.31 -18.17
C SER A 698 -26.18 -14.83 -17.40
N LEU A 699 -24.99 -14.58 -17.96
CA LEU A 699 -23.70 -14.94 -17.38
C LEU A 699 -22.95 -13.72 -16.81
N ASN A 700 -23.66 -12.60 -16.66
CA ASN A 700 -23.18 -11.40 -16.00
C ASN A 700 -22.93 -11.68 -14.51
N LYS A 701 -22.13 -10.81 -13.86
CA LYS A 701 -22.02 -10.83 -12.39
C LYS A 701 -23.40 -10.71 -11.78
N GLU A 702 -23.70 -11.56 -10.81
CA GLU A 702 -25.05 -11.68 -10.23
C GLU A 702 -25.61 -10.35 -9.69
N PRO A 703 -24.81 -9.46 -9.07
CA PRO A 703 -25.28 -8.15 -8.64
C PRO A 703 -25.85 -7.25 -9.76
N LYS A 704 -25.51 -7.50 -11.03
CA LYS A 704 -26.11 -6.78 -12.18
C LYS A 704 -27.57 -7.19 -12.43
N ILE A 705 -28.01 -8.32 -11.90
CA ILE A 705 -29.39 -8.81 -12.00
C ILE A 705 -30.24 -8.14 -10.91
N THR A 706 -30.54 -6.87 -11.15
CA THR A 706 -31.21 -5.98 -10.19
C THR A 706 -32.73 -6.21 -10.14
N PRO A 707 -33.45 -5.71 -9.13
CA PRO A 707 -34.91 -5.80 -9.08
C PRO A 707 -35.63 -5.26 -10.33
N PRO A 708 -35.19 -4.12 -10.94
CA PRO A 708 -35.67 -3.69 -12.26
C PRO A 708 -35.50 -4.72 -13.37
N THR A 709 -34.33 -5.32 -13.49
CA THR A 709 -34.06 -6.38 -14.49
C THR A 709 -34.99 -7.57 -14.27
N LEU A 710 -35.11 -8.06 -13.03
CA LEU A 710 -35.97 -9.21 -12.68
C LEU A 710 -37.44 -8.96 -13.01
N ARG A 711 -37.95 -7.74 -12.80
CA ARG A 711 -39.32 -7.37 -13.17
C ARG A 711 -39.57 -7.53 -14.67
N VAL A 712 -38.62 -7.13 -15.51
CA VAL A 712 -38.75 -7.26 -16.98
C VAL A 712 -38.63 -8.72 -17.39
N TRP A 713 -37.69 -9.46 -16.84
CA TRP A 713 -37.54 -10.89 -17.12
C TRP A 713 -38.75 -11.72 -16.66
N ALA A 714 -39.40 -11.34 -15.55
CA ALA A 714 -40.66 -11.96 -15.13
C ALA A 714 -41.76 -11.80 -16.18
N LYS A 715 -41.86 -10.64 -16.85
CA LYS A 715 -42.81 -10.43 -17.96
C LYS A 715 -42.49 -11.37 -19.14
N ILE A 716 -41.22 -11.45 -19.54
CA ILE A 716 -40.75 -12.36 -20.60
C ILE A 716 -41.12 -13.82 -20.27
N LEU A 717 -40.82 -14.28 -19.06
CA LEU A 717 -41.07 -15.68 -18.67
C LEU A 717 -42.57 -15.99 -18.55
N LYS A 718 -43.39 -15.00 -18.20
CA LYS A 718 -44.86 -15.10 -18.19
C LYS A 718 -45.43 -15.23 -19.61
N GLU A 719 -44.93 -14.45 -20.56
CA GLU A 719 -45.35 -14.50 -21.97
C GLU A 719 -44.87 -15.76 -22.69
N ASN A 720 -43.78 -16.37 -22.21
CA ASN A 720 -43.13 -17.51 -22.86
C ASN A 720 -43.09 -18.74 -21.93
N PRO A 721 -44.20 -19.49 -21.77
CA PRO A 721 -44.36 -20.50 -20.72
C PRO A 721 -43.44 -21.73 -20.81
N THR A 722 -42.86 -22.00 -21.99
CA THR A 722 -41.95 -23.13 -22.22
C THR A 722 -40.47 -22.78 -22.02
N THR A 723 -40.14 -21.50 -21.84
CA THR A 723 -38.76 -20.99 -21.90
C THR A 723 -38.05 -21.10 -20.55
N LYS A 724 -36.81 -21.60 -20.51
CA LYS A 724 -36.02 -21.66 -19.28
C LYS A 724 -35.09 -20.44 -19.16
N LEU A 725 -34.78 -20.05 -17.93
CA LEU A 725 -33.77 -19.02 -17.64
C LEU A 725 -32.58 -19.62 -16.91
N LEU A 726 -31.40 -19.46 -17.49
CA LEU A 726 -30.12 -19.83 -16.90
C LEU A 726 -29.47 -18.60 -16.25
N ILE A 727 -29.12 -18.71 -14.97
CA ILE A 727 -28.41 -17.68 -14.22
C ILE A 727 -27.15 -18.30 -13.64
N LYS A 728 -26.01 -17.65 -13.90
CA LYS A 728 -24.76 -17.96 -13.21
C LYS A 728 -24.76 -17.23 -11.87
N LEU A 729 -24.65 -17.99 -10.78
CA LEU A 729 -24.46 -17.47 -9.44
C LEU A 729 -22.99 -17.11 -9.23
N GLU A 730 -22.75 -16.11 -8.37
CA GLU A 730 -21.43 -16.02 -7.72
C GLU A 730 -21.30 -17.18 -6.69
N SER A 731 -20.10 -17.48 -6.21
CA SER A 731 -19.85 -18.69 -5.40
C SER A 731 -20.59 -18.62 -4.04
N TYR A 732 -21.82 -19.13 -3.98
CA TYR A 732 -22.61 -19.24 -2.75
C TYR A 732 -22.78 -20.69 -2.31
N ASP A 733 -22.48 -20.95 -1.04
CA ASP A 733 -22.80 -22.21 -0.35
C ASP A 733 -24.31 -22.36 -0.04
N ASN A 734 -25.17 -21.39 -0.44
CA ASN A 734 -26.61 -21.37 -0.16
C ASN A 734 -27.46 -21.28 -1.44
N THR A 735 -27.32 -22.26 -2.33
CA THR A 735 -28.03 -22.32 -3.61
C THR A 735 -29.55 -22.36 -3.44
N ASP A 736 -30.07 -22.98 -2.38
CA ASP A 736 -31.52 -23.10 -2.14
C ASP A 736 -32.17 -21.74 -1.80
N SER A 737 -31.52 -20.91 -0.97
CA SER A 737 -32.03 -19.57 -0.68
C SER A 737 -32.03 -18.68 -1.93
N ARG A 738 -30.97 -18.74 -2.74
CA ARG A 738 -30.92 -18.02 -4.03
C ARG A 738 -31.98 -18.51 -5.01
N LEU A 739 -32.23 -19.82 -5.07
CA LEU A 739 -33.32 -20.39 -5.85
C LEU A 739 -34.69 -19.85 -5.41
N ALA A 740 -34.97 -19.85 -4.11
CA ALA A 740 -36.21 -19.30 -3.57
C ALA A 740 -36.36 -17.80 -3.91
N TYR A 741 -35.28 -17.03 -3.83
CA TYR A 741 -35.24 -15.62 -4.24
C TYR A 741 -35.66 -15.46 -5.71
N TYR A 742 -35.02 -16.17 -6.63
CA TYR A 742 -35.34 -16.06 -8.06
C TYR A 742 -36.75 -16.55 -8.39
N MET A 743 -37.21 -17.65 -7.80
CA MET A 743 -38.59 -18.13 -7.97
C MET A 743 -39.61 -17.06 -7.56
N LYS A 744 -39.40 -16.42 -6.40
CA LYS A 744 -40.26 -15.35 -5.90
C LYS A 744 -40.29 -14.13 -6.83
N HIS A 745 -39.12 -13.63 -7.25
CA HIS A 745 -39.03 -12.40 -8.03
C HIS A 745 -39.41 -12.58 -9.51
N LEU A 746 -39.09 -13.73 -10.10
CA LEU A 746 -39.44 -14.06 -11.48
C LEU A 746 -40.85 -14.64 -11.61
N ARG A 747 -41.45 -15.08 -10.50
CA ARG A 747 -42.79 -15.70 -10.43
C ARG A 747 -42.89 -16.96 -11.30
N VAL A 748 -41.90 -17.84 -11.17
CA VAL A 748 -41.81 -19.11 -11.91
C VAL A 748 -41.40 -20.26 -10.99
N ASP A 749 -41.77 -21.48 -11.39
CA ASP A 749 -41.39 -22.70 -10.67
C ASP A 749 -39.92 -23.09 -10.88
N LYS A 750 -39.38 -23.91 -9.96
CA LYS A 750 -37.99 -24.39 -9.96
C LYS A 750 -37.55 -24.96 -11.32
N GLN A 751 -38.42 -25.67 -12.04
CA GLN A 751 -38.08 -26.33 -13.31
C GLN A 751 -37.82 -25.34 -14.46
N ARG A 752 -38.22 -24.07 -14.32
CA ARG A 752 -37.98 -22.98 -15.27
C ARG A 752 -36.63 -22.29 -15.06
N LEU A 753 -35.94 -22.57 -13.95
CA LEU A 753 -34.68 -21.93 -13.57
C LEU A 753 -33.52 -22.94 -13.61
N LEU A 754 -32.41 -22.53 -14.23
CA LEU A 754 -31.15 -23.27 -14.26
C LEU A 754 -30.09 -22.42 -13.55
N LEU A 755 -29.89 -22.65 -12.25
CA LEU A 755 -28.87 -21.95 -11.48
C LEU A 755 -27.57 -22.74 -11.52
N LEU A 756 -26.50 -22.09 -11.97
CA LEU A 756 -25.17 -22.68 -12.02
C LEU A 756 -24.26 -21.97 -11.03
N THR A 757 -23.64 -22.73 -10.14
CA THR A 757 -22.63 -22.21 -9.22
C THR A 757 -21.35 -21.84 -9.97
N ARG A 758 -20.39 -21.25 -9.25
CA ARG A 758 -19.10 -20.87 -9.82
C ARG A 758 -18.40 -22.09 -10.44
N THR A 759 -18.03 -21.93 -11.70
CA THR A 759 -17.28 -22.89 -12.52
C THR A 759 -15.86 -22.35 -12.78
N ASP A 760 -14.92 -23.25 -13.09
CA ASP A 760 -13.60 -22.85 -13.60
C ASP A 760 -13.71 -22.19 -15.00
N ASP A 761 -12.64 -21.57 -15.49
CA ASP A 761 -12.67 -20.78 -16.73
C ASP A 761 -12.96 -21.62 -17.98
N GLU A 762 -12.51 -22.89 -18.02
CA GLU A 762 -12.77 -23.79 -19.14
C GLU A 762 -14.24 -24.21 -19.19
N GLN A 763 -14.84 -24.49 -18.03
CA GLN A 763 -16.26 -24.77 -17.89
C GLN A 763 -17.12 -23.52 -18.14
N TYR A 764 -16.64 -22.33 -17.76
CA TYR A 764 -17.36 -21.07 -17.99
C TYR A 764 -17.62 -20.83 -19.48
N THR A 765 -16.63 -21.06 -20.35
CA THR A 765 -16.81 -20.89 -21.79
C THR A 765 -17.89 -21.84 -22.32
N LYS A 766 -17.92 -23.09 -21.86
CA LYS A 766 -18.92 -24.10 -22.28
C LYS A 766 -20.36 -23.69 -21.93
N LEU A 767 -20.57 -22.83 -20.92
CA LEU A 767 -21.89 -22.32 -20.56
C LEU A 767 -22.56 -21.51 -21.67
N PHE A 768 -21.79 -20.79 -22.49
CA PHE A 768 -22.35 -20.05 -23.63
C PHE A 768 -23.04 -20.99 -24.63
N GLY A 769 -22.52 -22.21 -24.82
CA GLY A 769 -23.14 -23.23 -25.68
C GLY A 769 -24.49 -23.76 -25.17
N MET A 770 -24.84 -23.51 -23.91
CA MET A 770 -26.14 -23.88 -23.34
C MET A 770 -27.24 -22.86 -23.67
N ILE A 771 -26.87 -21.61 -23.94
CA ILE A 771 -27.79 -20.48 -24.08
C ILE A 771 -28.22 -20.32 -25.54
N ASP A 772 -29.50 -20.02 -25.77
CA ASP A 772 -30.02 -19.68 -27.09
C ASP A 772 -30.07 -18.16 -27.31
N ILE A 773 -30.43 -17.40 -26.28
CA ILE A 773 -30.46 -15.94 -26.28
C ILE A 773 -29.88 -15.44 -24.96
N ALA A 774 -28.86 -14.58 -25.03
CA ALA A 774 -28.31 -13.91 -23.88
C ALA A 774 -29.15 -12.67 -23.53
N LEU A 775 -29.61 -12.61 -22.27
CA LEU A 775 -30.29 -11.44 -21.72
C LEU A 775 -29.27 -10.55 -21.06
N ASP A 776 -29.12 -9.34 -21.61
CA ASP A 776 -28.32 -8.34 -20.93
C ASP A 776 -29.05 -7.71 -19.75
N THR A 777 -28.27 -7.21 -18.79
CA THR A 777 -28.76 -6.62 -17.54
C THR A 777 -28.80 -5.10 -17.61
N PHE A 778 -29.61 -4.47 -16.76
CA PHE A 778 -29.67 -3.01 -16.63
C PHE A 778 -29.96 -2.58 -15.19
N PRO A 779 -29.48 -1.39 -14.75
CA PRO A 779 -28.78 -0.36 -15.53
C PRO A 779 -27.34 -0.70 -15.90
N TYR A 780 -26.74 -1.72 -15.26
CA TYR A 780 -25.38 -2.13 -15.60
C TYR A 780 -25.41 -3.25 -16.65
N SER A 781 -25.11 -2.90 -17.90
CA SER A 781 -24.96 -3.83 -19.03
C SER A 781 -23.71 -4.72 -18.94
N GLY A 782 -23.66 -5.74 -19.78
CA GLY A 782 -22.48 -6.55 -20.00
C GLY A 782 -21.36 -5.77 -20.70
N THR A 783 -20.17 -6.34 -20.69
CA THR A 783 -19.04 -5.83 -21.47
C THR A 783 -18.25 -7.03 -22.01
N THR A 784 -17.39 -7.61 -21.18
CA THR A 784 -16.67 -8.85 -21.52
C THR A 784 -17.63 -10.01 -21.71
N THR A 785 -18.68 -10.13 -20.89
CA THR A 785 -19.74 -11.15 -21.06
C THR A 785 -20.42 -11.04 -22.42
N THR A 786 -20.74 -9.82 -22.85
CA THR A 786 -21.35 -9.54 -24.16
C THR A 786 -20.39 -9.88 -25.28
N CYS A 787 -19.12 -9.49 -25.18
CA CYS A 787 -18.10 -9.86 -26.15
C CYS A 787 -17.94 -11.39 -26.25
N ASN A 788 -17.93 -12.10 -25.11
CA ASN A 788 -17.86 -13.57 -25.07
C ASN A 788 -19.11 -14.21 -25.69
N ALA A 789 -20.30 -13.65 -25.45
CA ALA A 789 -21.54 -14.13 -26.07
C ALA A 789 -21.49 -13.98 -27.59
N LEU A 790 -21.15 -12.79 -28.09
CA LEU A 790 -21.03 -12.53 -29.52
C LEU A 790 -19.91 -13.35 -30.17
N TYR A 791 -18.76 -13.49 -29.51
CA TYR A 791 -17.67 -14.35 -29.96
C TYR A 791 -18.11 -15.82 -30.07
N ASN A 792 -18.98 -16.29 -29.18
CA ASN A 792 -19.55 -17.64 -29.22
C ASN A 792 -20.88 -17.74 -29.98
N SER A 793 -21.16 -16.76 -30.86
CA SER A 793 -22.35 -16.70 -31.71
C SER A 793 -23.70 -16.68 -31.00
N ILE A 794 -23.75 -16.19 -29.76
CA ILE A 794 -25.01 -16.09 -29.00
C ILE A 794 -25.62 -14.70 -29.23
N PRO A 795 -26.88 -14.60 -29.71
CA PRO A 795 -27.55 -13.31 -29.81
C PRO A 795 -27.79 -12.72 -28.42
N VAL A 796 -27.47 -11.44 -28.26
CA VAL A 796 -27.66 -10.68 -27.02
C VAL A 796 -28.77 -9.67 -27.26
N VAL A 797 -29.72 -9.53 -26.34
CA VAL A 797 -30.68 -8.42 -26.35
C VAL A 797 -30.34 -7.45 -25.24
N THR A 798 -30.21 -6.17 -25.58
CA THR A 798 -29.84 -5.09 -24.65
C THR A 798 -30.78 -3.90 -24.81
N MET A 799 -30.79 -3.01 -23.82
CA MET A 799 -31.55 -1.76 -23.83
C MET A 799 -30.58 -0.57 -23.73
N THR A 800 -30.90 0.57 -24.33
CA THR A 800 -30.14 1.83 -24.21
C THR A 800 -30.77 2.78 -23.20
N HIS A 801 -29.96 3.68 -22.66
CA HIS A 801 -30.40 4.80 -21.84
C HIS A 801 -29.53 6.04 -22.12
N ASP A 802 -30.13 7.21 -22.36
CA ASP A 802 -29.38 8.41 -22.80
C ASP A 802 -28.34 8.90 -21.76
N ASP A 803 -28.67 8.80 -20.47
CA ASP A 803 -27.88 9.34 -19.37
C ASP A 803 -27.00 8.34 -18.58
N TYR A 804 -26.80 7.11 -19.05
CA TYR A 804 -25.97 6.12 -18.31
C TYR A 804 -25.02 5.33 -19.22
N HIS A 805 -23.72 5.61 -19.15
CA HIS A 805 -22.66 4.89 -19.87
C HIS A 805 -22.73 3.38 -19.64
N VAL A 806 -22.79 2.97 -18.38
CA VAL A 806 -22.82 1.56 -17.93
C VAL A 806 -23.97 0.76 -18.55
N HIS A 807 -25.04 1.43 -18.98
CA HIS A 807 -26.21 0.84 -19.61
C HIS A 807 -26.02 0.59 -21.11
N ASN A 808 -25.11 1.33 -21.74
CA ASN A 808 -25.01 1.41 -23.19
C ASN A 808 -23.83 0.63 -23.77
N VAL A 809 -22.95 0.04 -22.95
CA VAL A 809 -21.73 -0.63 -23.44
C VAL A 809 -22.07 -1.78 -24.39
N SER A 810 -23.01 -2.66 -24.03
CA SER A 810 -23.48 -3.70 -24.95
C SER A 810 -24.13 -3.13 -26.21
N ALA A 811 -24.88 -2.03 -26.11
CA ALA A 811 -25.49 -1.39 -27.27
C ALA A 811 -24.44 -0.88 -28.26
N SER A 812 -23.32 -0.32 -27.77
CA SER A 812 -22.18 0.07 -28.60
C SER A 812 -21.58 -1.13 -29.33
N LEU A 813 -21.32 -2.22 -28.61
CA LEU A 813 -20.78 -3.47 -29.19
C LEU A 813 -21.71 -4.05 -30.28
N LEU A 814 -23.01 -4.10 -30.02
CA LEU A 814 -24.00 -4.65 -30.95
C LEU A 814 -24.17 -3.79 -32.20
N LYS A 815 -24.25 -2.46 -32.04
CA LYS A 815 -24.33 -1.54 -33.18
C LYS A 815 -23.07 -1.62 -34.05
N ASN A 816 -21.90 -1.69 -33.42
CA ASN A 816 -20.62 -1.84 -34.13
C ASN A 816 -20.53 -3.16 -34.91
N ALA A 817 -21.11 -4.25 -34.38
CA ALA A 817 -21.22 -5.54 -35.06
C ALA A 817 -22.34 -5.60 -36.12
N GLY A 818 -23.07 -4.51 -36.39
CA GLY A 818 -24.18 -4.51 -37.34
C GLY A 818 -25.37 -5.36 -36.88
N LEU A 819 -25.68 -5.28 -35.58
CA LEU A 819 -26.79 -5.96 -34.88
C LEU A 819 -27.68 -4.94 -34.14
N ALA A 820 -27.87 -3.76 -34.71
CA ALA A 820 -28.61 -2.66 -34.10
C ALA A 820 -30.09 -3.02 -33.81
N GLU A 821 -30.65 -3.99 -34.54
CA GLU A 821 -31.98 -4.54 -34.34
C GLU A 821 -32.16 -5.29 -33.01
N LEU A 822 -31.07 -5.70 -32.36
CA LEU A 822 -31.10 -6.35 -31.03
C LEU A 822 -30.95 -5.32 -29.88
N VAL A 823 -30.88 -4.03 -30.21
CA VAL A 823 -30.77 -2.92 -29.26
C VAL A 823 -32.13 -2.23 -29.13
N THR A 824 -32.71 -2.26 -27.93
CA THR A 824 -34.02 -1.70 -27.63
C THR A 824 -33.91 -0.39 -26.84
N LYS A 825 -34.99 0.40 -26.77
CA LYS A 825 -35.03 1.71 -26.13
C LYS A 825 -35.92 1.78 -24.90
N SER A 826 -36.67 0.72 -24.61
CA SER A 826 -37.59 0.67 -23.47
C SER A 826 -37.76 -0.75 -22.95
N GLU A 827 -38.25 -0.89 -21.71
CA GLU A 827 -38.61 -2.19 -21.14
C GLU A 827 -39.60 -2.95 -22.03
N THR A 828 -40.56 -2.23 -22.64
CA THR A 828 -41.57 -2.82 -23.53
C THR A 828 -40.93 -3.40 -24.79
N GLU A 829 -40.12 -2.61 -25.50
CA GLU A 829 -39.39 -3.10 -26.68
C GLU A 829 -38.44 -4.26 -26.33
N TYR A 830 -37.83 -4.24 -25.14
CA TYR A 830 -36.99 -5.34 -24.67
C TYR A 830 -37.79 -6.64 -24.55
N VAL A 831 -38.96 -6.60 -23.91
CA VAL A 831 -39.85 -7.77 -23.78
C VAL A 831 -40.29 -8.26 -25.18
N GLU A 832 -40.79 -7.35 -26.02
CA GLU A 832 -41.25 -7.68 -27.37
C GLU A 832 -40.15 -8.31 -28.22
N ARG A 833 -38.93 -7.76 -28.15
CA ARG A 833 -37.77 -8.28 -28.89
C ARG A 833 -37.40 -9.69 -28.43
N VAL A 834 -37.34 -9.93 -27.12
CA VAL A 834 -37.03 -11.27 -26.58
C VAL A 834 -38.15 -12.26 -26.93
N THR A 835 -39.41 -11.89 -26.72
CA THR A 835 -40.58 -12.72 -27.06
C THR A 835 -40.61 -13.06 -28.56
N SER A 836 -40.28 -12.11 -29.44
CA SER A 836 -40.16 -12.36 -30.89
C SER A 836 -39.09 -13.41 -31.22
N LEU A 837 -37.92 -13.32 -30.59
CA LEU A 837 -36.84 -14.30 -30.80
C LEU A 837 -37.20 -15.68 -30.25
N VAL A 838 -37.78 -15.75 -29.05
CA VAL A 838 -38.22 -17.01 -28.43
C VAL A 838 -39.20 -17.78 -29.33
N ASN A 839 -40.04 -17.05 -30.06
CA ASN A 839 -41.02 -17.64 -30.98
C ASN A 839 -40.45 -17.97 -32.38
N SER A 840 -39.14 -17.80 -32.62
CA SER A 840 -38.52 -18.04 -33.93
C SER A 840 -37.16 -18.74 -33.82
N VAL A 841 -37.19 -20.07 -33.73
CA VAL A 841 -36.01 -20.96 -33.75
C VAL A 841 -35.13 -20.68 -34.97
N GLU A 842 -35.72 -20.50 -36.15
CA GLU A 842 -35.01 -20.19 -37.40
C GLU A 842 -34.23 -18.87 -37.30
N THR A 843 -34.83 -17.84 -36.70
CA THR A 843 -34.15 -16.55 -36.51
C THR A 843 -32.96 -16.68 -35.57
N ILE A 844 -33.10 -17.44 -34.47
CA ILE A 844 -31.98 -17.70 -33.55
C ILE A 844 -30.86 -18.46 -34.27
N ASP A 845 -31.17 -19.50 -35.03
CA ASP A 845 -30.17 -20.26 -35.79
C ASP A 845 -29.46 -19.40 -36.84
N ARG A 846 -30.17 -18.49 -37.51
CA ARG A 846 -29.58 -17.51 -38.45
C ARG A 846 -28.64 -16.53 -37.74
N TYR A 847 -28.97 -16.07 -36.54
CA TYR A 847 -28.05 -15.27 -35.73
C TYR A 847 -26.82 -16.07 -35.33
N LYS A 848 -27.01 -17.29 -34.82
CA LYS A 848 -25.91 -18.20 -34.47
C LYS A 848 -24.98 -18.49 -35.65
N ALA A 849 -25.49 -18.52 -36.88
CA ALA A 849 -24.66 -18.72 -38.08
C ALA A 849 -23.83 -17.48 -38.49
N THR A 850 -24.19 -16.27 -38.04
CA THR A 850 -23.62 -15.02 -38.60
C THR A 850 -22.95 -14.10 -37.58
N ILE A 851 -23.33 -14.17 -36.30
CA ILE A 851 -22.88 -13.22 -35.26
C ILE A 851 -21.36 -13.24 -35.06
N HIS A 852 -20.74 -14.42 -34.96
CA HIS A 852 -19.29 -14.50 -34.74
C HIS A 852 -18.50 -13.77 -35.83
N ALA A 853 -18.78 -14.06 -37.09
CA ALA A 853 -18.09 -13.44 -38.22
C ALA A 853 -18.27 -11.92 -38.25
N LYS A 854 -19.50 -11.44 -38.01
CA LYS A 854 -19.79 -10.00 -37.90
C LYS A 854 -19.03 -9.33 -36.75
N PHE A 855 -19.01 -9.98 -35.58
CA PHE A 855 -18.35 -9.45 -34.38
C PHE A 855 -16.82 -9.42 -34.53
N VAL A 856 -16.21 -10.48 -35.04
CA VAL A 856 -14.75 -10.50 -35.28
C VAL A 856 -14.35 -9.45 -36.33
N ALA A 857 -15.14 -9.29 -37.39
CA ALA A 857 -14.90 -8.25 -38.39
C ALA A 857 -14.97 -6.84 -37.82
N SER A 858 -15.88 -6.58 -36.87
CA SER A 858 -16.01 -5.28 -36.21
C SER A 858 -14.94 -4.99 -35.16
N MET A 859 -14.20 -6.03 -34.73
CA MET A 859 -13.06 -5.95 -33.80
C MET A 859 -11.70 -5.99 -34.52
N ASN A 860 -11.65 -5.51 -35.76
CA ASN A 860 -10.41 -5.44 -36.52
C ASN A 860 -9.45 -4.39 -35.91
N PRO A 861 -8.22 -4.78 -35.51
CA PRO A 861 -7.28 -3.87 -34.85
C PRO A 861 -6.80 -2.73 -35.76
N VAL A 862 -6.71 -2.94 -37.08
CA VAL A 862 -6.13 -1.94 -38.00
C VAL A 862 -6.95 -0.64 -38.06
N PRO A 863 -8.25 -0.66 -38.42
CA PRO A 863 -9.06 0.55 -38.44
C PRO A 863 -9.26 1.13 -37.03
N PHE A 864 -9.37 0.28 -36.01
CA PHE A 864 -9.50 0.72 -34.62
C PHE A 864 -8.28 1.53 -34.17
N MET A 865 -7.07 0.97 -34.33
CA MET A 865 -5.83 1.62 -33.88
C MET A 865 -5.57 2.92 -34.62
N LYS A 866 -5.87 2.98 -35.94
CA LYS A 866 -5.79 4.23 -36.69
C LYS A 866 -6.68 5.32 -36.09
N ALA A 867 -7.92 4.99 -35.72
CA ALA A 867 -8.84 5.94 -35.09
C ALA A 867 -8.39 6.30 -33.66
N TYR A 868 -7.95 5.32 -32.88
CA TYR A 868 -7.49 5.50 -31.50
C TYR A 868 -6.26 6.41 -31.43
N GLU A 869 -5.24 6.14 -32.25
CA GLU A 869 -4.01 6.95 -32.29
C GLU A 869 -4.26 8.35 -32.85
N SER A 870 -5.18 8.50 -33.80
CA SER A 870 -5.62 9.81 -34.29
C SER A 870 -6.31 10.61 -33.17
N LEU A 871 -7.13 9.95 -32.34
CA LEU A 871 -7.79 10.57 -31.20
C LEU A 871 -6.77 11.07 -30.16
N LEU A 872 -5.77 10.25 -29.83
CA LEU A 872 -4.67 10.61 -28.93
C LEU A 872 -3.84 11.78 -29.49
N TYR A 873 -3.50 11.73 -30.77
CA TYR A 873 -2.76 12.79 -31.44
C TYR A 873 -3.51 14.13 -31.46
N ASN A 874 -4.82 14.09 -31.72
CA ASN A 874 -5.65 15.29 -31.71
C ASN A 874 -5.76 15.90 -30.30
N ALA A 875 -5.88 15.08 -29.25
CA ALA A 875 -5.86 15.56 -27.87
C ALA A 875 -4.51 16.21 -27.53
N HIS A 876 -3.40 15.61 -27.97
CA HIS A 876 -2.06 16.17 -27.83
C HIS A 876 -1.92 17.54 -28.49
N ASN A 877 -2.36 17.68 -29.75
CA ASN A 877 -2.27 18.94 -30.47
C ASN A 877 -3.15 20.04 -29.85
N ALA A 878 -4.37 19.71 -29.42
CA ALA A 878 -5.25 20.67 -28.77
C ALA A 878 -4.67 21.21 -27.45
N HIS A 879 -3.95 20.37 -26.70
CA HIS A 879 -3.26 20.79 -25.48
C HIS A 879 -2.08 21.73 -25.78
N ALA A 880 -1.32 21.44 -26.84
CA ALA A 880 -0.20 22.29 -27.28
C ALA A 880 -0.63 23.69 -27.77
N THR A 881 -1.85 23.83 -28.31
CA THR A 881 -2.40 25.13 -28.75
C THR A 881 -2.99 25.97 -27.62
N ASN A 882 -3.50 25.33 -26.56
CA ASN A 882 -4.09 26.05 -25.41
C ASN A 882 -3.01 26.65 -24.49
N THR A 883 -1.87 25.98 -24.35
CA THR A 883 -0.72 26.46 -23.55
C THR A 883 -0.03 27.69 -24.15
N THR A 884 -0.23 27.97 -25.45
CA THR A 884 0.27 29.20 -26.10
C THR A 884 -0.59 30.44 -25.87
N ASN A 885 -1.87 30.28 -25.53
CA ASN A 885 -2.77 31.42 -25.34
C ASN A 885 -2.84 31.87 -23.86
N THR A 886 -2.40 31.04 -22.92
CA THR A 886 -2.42 31.34 -21.48
C THR A 886 -1.21 32.13 -20.98
N THR A 887 -0.18 32.38 -21.79
CA THR A 887 0.93 33.29 -21.42
C THR A 887 0.54 34.78 -21.36
N HIS A 888 -0.72 35.13 -21.62
CA HIS A 888 -1.21 36.52 -21.55
C HIS A 888 -2.41 36.76 -20.61
N ALA A 889 -2.81 35.79 -19.79
CA ALA A 889 -3.89 36.01 -18.82
C ALA A 889 -3.45 35.59 -17.41
N THR A 890 -2.93 36.57 -16.66
CA THR A 890 -2.90 36.53 -15.20
C THR A 890 -4.34 36.40 -14.70
N PHE A 891 -4.71 35.23 -14.19
CA PHE A 891 -5.93 35.08 -13.40
C PHE A 891 -5.69 35.67 -12.00
N SER A 892 -6.29 36.83 -11.75
CA SER A 892 -6.64 37.28 -10.40
C SER A 892 -7.78 36.42 -9.87
N MET A 893 -7.71 36.10 -8.57
CA MET A 893 -8.58 35.23 -7.78
C MET A 893 -10.08 35.32 -8.06
#